data_AF-A0A7L1S4Q7-F1
#
_entry.id   AF-A0A7L1S4Q7-F1
#
_cell.length_a   1.000
_cell.length_b   1.000
_cell.length_c   1.000
_cell.angle_alpha   90.00
_cell.angle_beta   90.00
_cell.angle_gamma   90.00
#
_symmetry.space_group_name_H-M   'P 1'
#
loop_
_entity.id
_entity.type
_entity.pdbx_description
1 polymer ?
#
loop_
_entity_poly.entity_id
_entity_poly.type
_entity_poly.pdbx_seq_one_letter_code
_entity_poly.pdbx_strand_id
1 'polypeptide(L)'
;KLQFAPFSSALDAGFWHELTQRKLNEYRLDESPKVIKGYYYNGDPLGLPARLTLEFSAFDMNASIPARCCPAFGTLYNTNTFETFKSCDKKALLDKEANEIWESIKSGAALENPMLLNRFLLLTFADLKKYHFYYWFCYPALCFPDGIQITQKPVCLGDRFSLNQIQALQKAYDDLCQEQGVTALPYFLIKYHDNSVMISPLKKWDSFFQDQGEKVTVGVYDPCNLSQYPGWPLRNFLILAAHKWGSVVQRVEVLCFRDRTMQGVRDITHSIIFEIRLPETPLGPDCPKAVGWEKNQKGGMGPRMVNLSECMDPKRLAESSVDLNLKLMCWRLVPTLDLEKIVAAKCLLLGAGTLGCSVARTLMGWGVRKITFVDNAKISYSNPVRQPLYEFEDCLSGGKPKALAAAERLQKIFPGVSSEGYNMSIPMPGHPVNFSEVTMAQAQKDVAKLEELIDAHDVVFLLMDTRESRWLPAVIAASKRKLVINAALGFDTFVVMRHGLKKPKQQESGDSRFSNASASSDLLGSSLFSNIPGYKLGCYFCNDVVAPGDSTRDRTLDQQCTVSRPGLAMVAGALAVELMVSVLQHPEGGYAVASSSDDRMNEPPTSLGLVPHQIRGFLSRFDNVLPVSLAFDKCTACSAKVLDQYEREGFHFLAKVFNSSHSFLEDLTGLTLLHQETQAAEV
;
A
#
# COMPACT_ATOMS: atom_id res chain seq x y z
N LYS A 1 -7.70 49.70 11.01
CA LYS A 1 -6.66 49.06 11.86
C LYS A 1 -5.87 48.11 10.98
N LEU A 2 -4.56 47.99 11.20
CA LEU A 2 -3.72 47.07 10.45
C LEU A 2 -4.06 45.60 10.77
N GLN A 3 -4.20 44.79 9.73
CA GLN A 3 -4.42 43.34 9.80
C GLN A 3 -3.24 42.64 9.13
N PHE A 4 -2.96 41.41 9.54
CA PHE A 4 -1.79 40.66 9.10
C PHE A 4 -2.18 39.28 8.58
N ALA A 5 -1.56 38.83 7.51
CA ALA A 5 -1.69 37.46 7.03
C ALA A 5 -0.82 36.51 7.87
N PRO A 6 -1.36 35.45 8.46
CA PRO A 6 -0.58 34.48 9.23
C PRO A 6 0.28 33.59 8.32
N PHE A 7 1.35 33.06 8.90
CA PHE A 7 2.10 31.95 8.29
C PHE A 7 1.22 30.70 8.21
N SER A 8 1.50 29.89 7.20
CA SER A 8 1.04 28.52 7.05
C SER A 8 2.24 27.58 7.12
N SER A 9 2.11 26.47 7.84
CA SER A 9 3.17 25.46 7.94
C SER A 9 3.31 24.69 6.63
N ALA A 10 4.55 24.41 6.20
CA ALA A 10 4.88 23.45 5.16
C ALA A 10 5.96 22.49 5.69
N LEU A 11 5.64 21.22 5.88
CA LEU A 11 6.63 20.22 6.32
C LEU A 11 6.81 19.19 5.22
N ASP A 12 8.06 18.95 4.85
CA ASP A 12 8.43 17.91 3.91
C ASP A 12 8.39 16.51 4.57
N ALA A 13 8.24 15.46 3.76
CA ALA A 13 8.32 14.07 4.23
C ALA A 13 9.69 13.77 4.88
N GLY A 14 10.78 14.38 4.37
CA GLY A 14 12.12 14.24 4.93
C GLY A 14 12.24 14.74 6.37
N PHE A 15 11.48 15.79 6.76
CA PHE A 15 11.44 16.25 8.15
C PHE A 15 10.91 15.16 9.10
N TRP A 16 9.83 14.47 8.72
CA TRP A 16 9.22 13.42 9.54
C TRP A 16 10.09 12.17 9.64
N HIS A 17 10.79 11.85 8.55
CA HIS A 17 11.78 10.78 8.54
C HIS A 17 12.91 11.07 9.53
N GLU A 18 13.51 12.26 9.47
CA GLU A 18 14.59 12.67 10.37
C GLU A 18 14.11 12.73 11.83
N LEU A 19 12.91 13.28 12.09
CA LEU A 19 12.31 13.29 13.42
C LEU A 19 12.14 11.86 13.98
N THR A 20 11.75 10.92 13.12
CA THR A 20 11.60 9.50 13.51
C THR A 20 12.95 8.88 13.88
N GLN A 21 13.98 9.10 13.07
CA GLN A 21 15.33 8.60 13.34
C GLN A 21 15.88 9.16 14.65
N ARG A 22 15.77 10.48 14.86
CA ARG A 22 16.22 11.12 16.09
C ARG A 22 15.41 10.67 17.30
N LYS A 23 14.10 10.52 17.19
CA LYS A 23 13.27 10.02 18.30
C LYS A 23 13.67 8.61 18.73
N LEU A 24 13.96 7.72 17.78
CA LEU A 24 14.37 6.34 18.08
C LEU A 24 15.80 6.25 18.61
N ASN A 25 16.75 6.97 18.00
CA ASN A 25 18.18 6.76 18.23
C ASN A 25 18.76 7.72 19.27
N GLU A 26 18.33 8.99 19.25
CA GLU A 26 18.90 10.09 20.04
C GLU A 26 18.02 10.47 21.24
N TYR A 27 16.78 10.89 20.99
CA TYR A 27 15.91 11.48 22.03
C TYR A 27 15.33 10.42 22.95
N ARG A 28 14.92 9.26 22.41
CA ARG A 28 14.30 8.17 23.17
C ARG A 28 13.06 8.65 23.94
N LEU A 29 13.18 8.84 25.26
CA LEU A 29 12.12 9.35 26.14
C LEU A 29 12.28 10.83 26.50
N ASP A 30 13.36 11.48 26.05
CA ASP A 30 13.61 12.89 26.30
C ASP A 30 12.60 13.78 25.55
N GLU A 31 11.81 14.54 26.31
CA GLU A 31 10.86 15.53 25.80
C GLU A 31 11.42 16.97 25.90
N SER A 32 12.70 17.13 26.22
CA SER A 32 13.30 18.46 26.30
C SER A 32 13.24 19.18 24.95
N PRO A 33 12.98 20.50 24.95
CA PRO A 33 12.83 21.27 23.73
C PRO A 33 14.11 21.24 22.88
N LYS A 34 13.94 21.08 21.56
CA LYS A 34 15.05 21.06 20.60
C LYS A 34 14.97 22.28 19.69
N VAL A 35 16.12 22.88 19.40
CA VAL A 35 16.17 23.99 18.43
C VAL A 35 16.10 23.42 17.02
N ILE A 36 15.22 23.99 16.20
CA ILE A 36 15.06 23.65 14.79
C ILE A 36 15.09 24.92 13.95
N LYS A 37 15.48 24.74 12.68
CA LYS A 37 15.68 25.83 11.72
C LYS A 37 14.80 25.57 10.51
N GLY A 38 13.99 26.55 10.18
CA GLY A 38 13.20 26.59 8.96
C GLY A 38 13.57 27.79 8.11
N TYR A 39 12.79 28.01 7.08
CA TYR A 39 12.90 29.20 6.26
C TYR A 39 11.55 29.57 5.66
N TYR A 40 11.41 30.83 5.22
CA TYR A 40 10.25 31.30 4.48
C TYR A 40 10.69 32.09 3.26
N TYR A 41 9.80 32.15 2.26
CA TYR A 41 10.07 32.72 0.94
C TYR A 41 9.02 33.79 0.59
N ASN A 42 9.42 34.85 -0.11
CA ASN A 42 8.53 35.95 -0.51
C ASN A 42 8.27 36.04 -2.02
N GLY A 43 8.65 35.03 -2.80
CA GLY A 43 8.43 34.99 -4.24
C GLY A 43 7.37 34.00 -4.71
N ASP A 44 6.54 33.50 -3.79
CA ASP A 44 5.43 32.62 -4.13
C ASP A 44 4.41 33.35 -5.05
N PRO A 45 3.80 32.65 -6.03
CA PRO A 45 2.76 33.22 -6.89
C PRO A 45 1.49 33.59 -6.10
N LEU A 46 0.67 34.45 -6.71
CA LEU A 46 -0.64 34.84 -6.17
C LEU A 46 -1.52 33.61 -5.89
N GLY A 47 -2.22 33.64 -4.75
CA GLY A 47 -3.11 32.55 -4.30
C GLY A 47 -2.47 31.54 -3.36
N LEU A 48 -1.13 31.51 -3.24
CA LEU A 48 -0.45 30.71 -2.22
C LEU A 48 -0.38 31.43 -0.87
N PRO A 49 -0.53 30.71 0.26
CA PRO A 49 -0.35 31.29 1.59
C PRO A 49 1.12 31.62 1.86
N ALA A 50 1.38 32.48 2.84
CA ALA A 50 2.73 32.74 3.35
C ALA A 50 3.26 31.49 4.05
N ARG A 51 4.22 30.76 3.47
CA ARG A 51 4.68 29.47 4.01
C ARG A 51 5.96 29.61 4.83
N LEU A 52 5.99 28.90 5.96
CA LEU A 52 7.24 28.58 6.67
C LEU A 52 7.51 27.08 6.49
N THR A 53 8.65 26.77 5.90
CA THR A 53 9.03 25.43 5.46
C THR A 53 10.03 24.78 6.41
N LEU A 54 9.79 23.50 6.74
CA LEU A 54 10.75 22.61 7.39
C LEU A 54 11.07 21.41 6.48
N GLU A 55 12.35 21.14 6.31
CA GLU A 55 12.89 20.05 5.50
C GLU A 55 13.72 19.07 6.34
N PHE A 56 14.37 18.10 5.70
CA PHE A 56 15.28 17.16 6.36
C PHE A 56 16.40 17.88 7.15
N SER A 57 16.87 19.03 6.64
CA SER A 57 17.95 19.82 7.24
C SER A 57 17.53 20.64 8.45
N ALA A 58 16.25 20.59 8.86
CA ALA A 58 15.72 21.43 9.94
C ALA A 58 16.40 21.19 11.29
N PHE A 59 17.01 20.03 11.49
CA PHE A 59 17.73 19.66 12.72
C PHE A 59 19.24 19.95 12.65
N ASP A 60 19.76 20.40 11.51
CA ASP A 60 21.14 20.82 11.34
C ASP A 60 21.25 22.35 11.29
N MET A 61 21.76 22.92 12.38
CA MET A 61 21.92 24.38 12.51
C MET A 61 22.95 24.94 11.52
N ASN A 62 23.87 24.12 11.01
CA ASN A 62 24.90 24.53 10.05
C ASN A 62 24.48 24.36 8.58
N ALA A 63 23.37 23.65 8.32
CA ALA A 63 22.89 23.46 6.96
C ALA A 63 22.66 24.79 6.22
N SER A 64 23.02 24.85 4.94
CA SER A 64 22.75 26.03 4.12
C SER A 64 21.26 26.18 3.86
N ILE A 65 20.81 27.44 3.76
CA ILE A 65 19.44 27.78 3.40
C ILE A 65 19.38 28.06 1.91
N PRO A 66 18.29 27.69 1.21
CA PRO A 66 18.15 28.02 -0.21
C PRO A 66 18.32 29.52 -0.48
N ALA A 67 18.87 29.85 -1.65
CA ALA A 67 19.07 31.23 -2.06
C ALA A 67 17.73 32.00 -2.04
N ARG A 68 17.78 33.27 -1.61
CA ARG A 68 16.61 34.15 -1.48
C ARG A 68 15.53 33.66 -0.52
N CYS A 69 15.82 32.74 0.40
CA CYS A 69 14.93 32.40 1.51
C CYS A 69 15.43 33.06 2.80
N CYS A 70 14.51 33.54 3.63
CA CYS A 70 14.84 34.08 4.95
C CYS A 70 14.86 32.94 5.99
N PRO A 71 15.94 32.76 6.76
CA PRO A 71 15.95 31.83 7.88
C PRO A 71 14.85 32.16 8.90
N ALA A 72 14.38 31.14 9.60
CA ALA A 72 13.55 31.26 10.79
C ALA A 72 13.99 30.20 11.80
N PHE A 73 14.14 30.57 13.06
CA PHE A 73 14.54 29.65 14.12
C PHE A 73 13.35 29.37 15.02
N GLY A 74 13.26 28.15 15.52
CA GLY A 74 12.15 27.76 16.36
C GLY A 74 12.48 26.63 17.31
N THR A 75 11.50 26.33 18.16
CA THR A 75 11.63 25.32 19.20
C THR A 75 10.65 24.18 18.93
N LEU A 76 11.17 22.96 18.84
CA LEU A 76 10.43 21.72 18.74
C LEU A 76 10.15 21.15 20.13
N TYR A 77 8.88 20.96 20.44
CA TYR A 77 8.42 20.19 21.59
C TYR A 77 7.78 18.91 21.06
N ASN A 78 8.43 17.77 21.27
CA ASN A 78 7.92 16.46 20.86
C ASN A 78 7.54 15.65 22.09
N THR A 79 6.27 15.26 22.19
CA THR A 79 5.79 14.43 23.31
C THR A 79 5.86 12.95 22.95
N ASN A 80 5.97 12.10 23.98
CA ASN A 80 6.02 10.65 23.83
C ASN A 80 4.64 10.01 23.77
N THR A 81 3.64 10.63 24.41
CA THR A 81 2.25 10.15 24.41
C THR A 81 1.30 11.17 23.78
N PHE A 82 0.18 10.66 23.28
CA PHE A 82 -0.86 11.50 22.69
C PHE A 82 -1.64 12.27 23.77
N GLU A 83 -1.75 11.69 24.96
CA GLU A 83 -2.37 12.31 26.13
C GLU A 83 -1.58 13.55 26.55
N THR A 84 -0.25 13.47 26.64
CA THR A 84 0.61 14.62 26.94
C THR A 84 0.51 15.70 25.88
N PHE A 85 0.47 15.33 24.59
CA PHE A 85 0.22 16.28 23.49
C PHE A 85 -1.11 17.03 23.66
N LYS A 86 -2.17 16.32 24.05
CA LYS A 86 -3.50 16.87 24.27
C LYS A 86 -3.62 17.70 25.54
N SER A 87 -2.97 17.31 26.63
CA SER A 87 -3.08 18.01 27.92
C SER A 87 -2.07 19.15 28.09
N CYS A 88 -1.03 19.21 27.26
CA CYS A 88 -0.02 20.26 27.28
C CYS A 88 -0.66 21.66 27.28
N ASP A 89 -0.14 22.55 28.13
CA ASP A 89 -0.58 23.94 28.21
C ASP A 89 -0.02 24.76 27.04
N LYS A 90 -0.80 24.81 25.96
CA LYS A 90 -0.47 25.57 24.74
C LYS A 90 -0.37 27.07 24.99
N LYS A 91 -1.05 27.59 26.02
CA LYS A 91 -0.97 29.01 26.35
C LYS A 91 0.37 29.30 27.02
N ALA A 92 0.76 28.50 28.01
CA ALA A 92 2.06 28.63 28.65
C ALA A 92 3.23 28.50 27.66
N LEU A 93 3.14 27.58 26.69
CA LEU A 93 4.16 27.47 25.63
C LEU A 93 4.25 28.72 24.75
N LEU A 94 3.11 29.28 24.34
CA LEU A 94 3.08 30.54 23.58
C LEU A 94 3.64 31.70 24.41
N ASP A 95 3.21 31.83 25.67
CA ASP A 95 3.63 32.92 26.55
C ASP A 95 5.14 32.85 26.82
N LYS A 96 5.71 31.64 26.97
CA LYS A 96 7.16 31.44 27.09
C LYS A 96 7.92 31.96 25.88
N GLU A 97 7.56 31.52 24.67
CA GLU A 97 8.27 31.93 23.44
C GLU A 97 8.03 33.42 23.14
N ALA A 98 6.86 33.97 23.47
CA ALA A 98 6.58 35.39 23.36
C ALA A 98 7.45 36.23 24.32
N ASN A 99 7.67 35.76 25.55
CA ASN A 99 8.58 36.39 26.49
C ASN A 99 10.02 36.41 25.97
N GLU A 100 10.50 35.35 25.32
CA GLU A 100 11.84 35.34 24.70
C GLU A 100 11.99 36.43 23.63
N ILE A 101 10.95 36.63 22.81
CA ILE A 101 10.91 37.73 21.83
C ILE A 101 10.93 39.09 22.54
N TRP A 102 10.14 39.26 23.60
CA TRP A 102 10.08 40.51 24.36
C TRP A 102 11.40 40.85 25.06
N GLU A 103 12.06 39.88 25.69
CA GLU A 103 13.39 40.06 26.30
C GLU A 103 14.45 40.42 25.24
N SER A 104 14.38 39.81 24.05
CA SER A 104 15.26 40.16 22.94
C SER A 104 15.05 41.61 22.46
N ILE A 105 13.83 42.12 22.52
CA ILE A 105 13.49 43.52 22.21
C ILE A 105 14.03 44.47 23.29
N LYS A 106 13.80 44.16 24.56
CA LYS A 106 14.25 45.00 25.69
C LYS A 106 15.78 45.12 25.75
N SER A 107 16.45 43.97 25.70
CA SER A 107 17.92 43.88 25.75
C SER A 107 18.62 44.50 24.54
N GLY A 108 17.92 44.70 23.42
CA GLY A 108 18.51 45.18 22.17
C GLY A 108 19.10 44.06 21.30
N ALA A 109 19.08 42.79 21.74
CA ALA A 109 19.54 41.66 20.94
C ALA A 109 18.79 41.52 19.61
N ALA A 110 17.50 41.88 19.58
CA ALA A 110 16.70 41.89 18.35
C ALA A 110 17.11 42.97 17.33
N LEU A 111 17.86 44.00 17.73
CA LEU A 111 18.42 44.99 16.80
C LEU A 111 19.69 44.45 16.11
N GLU A 112 20.53 43.75 16.88
CA GLU A 112 21.73 43.09 16.36
C GLU A 112 21.37 41.88 15.49
N ASN A 113 20.41 41.09 15.94
CA ASN A 113 19.90 39.93 15.22
C ASN A 113 18.36 40.01 15.07
N PRO A 114 17.87 40.65 13.99
CA PRO A 114 16.43 40.80 13.75
C PRO A 114 15.69 39.49 13.50
N MET A 115 16.40 38.38 13.28
CA MET A 115 15.79 37.05 13.11
C MET A 115 15.08 36.56 14.37
N LEU A 116 15.49 37.05 15.54
CA LEU A 116 14.88 36.72 16.82
C LEU A 116 13.42 37.20 16.93
N LEU A 117 12.99 38.12 16.07
CA LEU A 117 11.60 38.58 16.01
C LEU A 117 10.67 37.56 15.36
N ASN A 118 11.19 36.67 14.50
CA ASN A 118 10.40 35.72 13.70
C ASN A 118 10.57 34.27 14.19
N ARG A 119 10.57 34.09 15.51
CA ARG A 119 10.63 32.75 16.10
C ARG A 119 9.35 31.97 15.84
N PHE A 120 9.46 30.65 15.78
CA PHE A 120 8.30 29.76 15.72
C PHE A 120 8.40 28.64 16.74
N LEU A 121 7.27 28.02 17.02
CA LEU A 121 7.11 26.93 17.96
C LEU A 121 6.41 25.79 17.23
N LEU A 122 6.93 24.56 17.38
CA LEU A 122 6.35 23.36 16.80
C LEU A 122 6.10 22.33 17.90
N LEU A 123 4.82 22.10 18.22
CA LEU A 123 4.41 21.01 19.12
C LEU A 123 4.07 19.77 18.30
N THR A 124 4.62 18.61 18.65
CA THR A 124 4.44 17.36 17.88
C THR A 124 4.19 16.15 18.78
N PHE A 125 3.50 15.17 18.20
CA PHE A 125 3.43 13.80 18.68
C PHE A 125 3.52 12.86 17.48
N ALA A 126 4.49 11.95 17.51
CA ALA A 126 4.73 10.97 16.45
C ALA A 126 4.33 9.57 16.91
N ASP A 127 3.28 8.99 16.30
CA ASP A 127 2.93 7.57 16.42
C ASP A 127 3.74 6.77 15.39
N LEU A 128 4.90 6.29 15.83
CA LEU A 128 5.86 5.57 14.98
C LEU A 128 5.39 4.15 14.60
N LYS A 129 4.31 3.64 15.20
CA LYS A 129 3.72 2.35 14.82
C LYS A 129 2.78 2.48 13.64
N LYS A 130 2.03 3.59 13.60
CA LYS A 130 1.05 3.87 12.54
C LYS A 130 1.58 4.86 11.49
N TYR A 131 2.74 5.47 11.73
CA TYR A 131 3.28 6.58 10.94
C TYR A 131 2.29 7.74 10.84
N HIS A 132 1.58 8.01 11.95
CA HIS A 132 0.69 9.16 12.10
C HIS A 132 1.39 10.24 12.91
N PHE A 133 1.51 11.42 12.34
CA PHE A 133 2.21 12.55 12.95
C PHE A 133 1.22 13.67 13.22
N TYR A 134 1.05 14.00 14.49
CA TYR A 134 0.22 15.09 14.97
C TYR A 134 1.12 16.28 15.25
N TYR A 135 0.72 17.47 14.79
CA TYR A 135 1.54 18.65 14.97
C TYR A 135 0.73 19.93 15.04
N TRP A 136 1.30 20.96 15.65
CA TRP A 136 0.69 22.27 15.71
C TRP A 136 1.77 23.35 15.71
N PHE A 137 1.78 24.19 14.67
CA PHE A 137 2.63 25.36 14.61
C PHE A 137 2.05 26.51 15.42
N CYS A 138 2.95 27.27 16.00
CA CYS A 138 2.68 28.56 16.58
C CYS A 138 3.75 29.55 16.10
N TYR A 139 3.31 30.73 15.69
CA TYR A 139 4.16 31.84 15.29
C TYR A 139 3.94 32.99 16.27
N PRO A 140 4.61 33.00 17.44
CA PRO A 140 4.35 33.97 18.50
C PRO A 140 4.46 35.42 17.99
N ALA A 141 3.37 36.16 18.13
CA ALA A 141 3.26 37.55 17.72
C ALA A 141 2.68 38.39 18.87
N LEU A 142 3.46 39.38 19.28
CA LEU A 142 3.09 40.36 20.30
C LEU A 142 2.01 41.32 19.75
N CYS A 143 1.00 41.61 20.56
CA CYS A 143 -0.15 42.42 20.14
C CYS A 143 -0.13 43.81 20.80
N PHE A 144 -0.50 44.82 20.02
CA PHE A 144 -0.87 46.13 20.55
C PHE A 144 -2.30 46.08 21.13
N PRO A 145 -2.53 46.63 22.34
CA PRO A 145 -3.87 46.67 22.95
C PRO A 145 -4.92 47.33 22.04
N ASP A 146 -4.61 48.50 21.48
CA ASP A 146 -5.55 49.27 20.65
C ASP A 146 -5.42 48.98 19.15
N GLY A 147 -4.41 48.19 18.76
CA GLY A 147 -4.02 47.98 17.37
C GLY A 147 -3.33 49.19 16.75
N ILE A 148 -2.86 49.03 15.50
CA ILE A 148 -2.09 50.06 14.79
C ILE A 148 -2.98 50.76 13.78
N GLN A 149 -2.91 52.10 13.74
CA GLN A 149 -3.63 52.92 12.79
C GLN A 149 -2.84 53.06 11.49
N ILE A 150 -3.54 52.89 10.37
CA ILE A 150 -3.00 53.12 9.03
C ILE A 150 -3.31 54.57 8.65
N THR A 151 -2.29 55.36 8.36
CA THR A 151 -2.45 56.76 7.90
C THR A 151 -2.58 56.83 6.38
N GLN A 152 -1.85 55.99 5.64
CA GLN A 152 -1.98 55.85 4.18
C GLN A 152 -2.22 54.38 3.85
N LYS A 153 -3.23 54.10 3.01
CA LYS A 153 -3.57 52.71 2.64
C LYS A 153 -2.45 52.07 1.80
N PRO A 154 -2.32 50.73 1.84
CA PRO A 154 -1.43 49.99 0.95
C PRO A 154 -1.65 50.32 -0.53
N VAL A 155 -0.58 50.72 -1.19
CA VAL A 155 -0.49 50.90 -2.64
C VAL A 155 0.60 50.00 -3.20
N CYS A 156 0.50 49.63 -4.48
CA CYS A 156 1.55 48.88 -5.15
C CYS A 156 2.81 49.74 -5.27
N LEU A 157 3.98 49.13 -5.14
CA LEU A 157 5.26 49.81 -5.25
C LEU A 157 5.44 50.43 -6.64
N GLY A 158 4.97 49.75 -7.69
CA GLY A 158 5.00 50.26 -9.07
C GLY A 158 4.20 51.54 -9.31
N ASP A 159 3.18 51.83 -8.48
CA ASP A 159 2.40 53.06 -8.57
C ASP A 159 3.11 54.24 -7.89
N ARG A 160 4.12 53.95 -7.06
CA ARG A 160 4.80 54.93 -6.21
C ARG A 160 6.25 55.17 -6.60
N PHE A 161 6.96 54.14 -7.02
CA PHE A 161 8.37 54.20 -7.38
C PHE A 161 8.54 54.16 -8.89
N SER A 162 9.49 54.94 -9.41
CA SER A 162 9.89 54.84 -10.81
C SER A 162 10.59 53.51 -11.10
N LEU A 163 10.64 53.09 -12.37
CA LEU A 163 11.36 51.88 -12.77
C LEU A 163 12.83 51.90 -12.33
N ASN A 164 13.48 53.07 -12.38
CA ASN A 164 14.86 53.24 -11.90
C ASN A 164 14.98 53.00 -10.39
N GLN A 165 14.03 53.53 -9.61
CA GLN A 165 14.01 53.31 -8.16
C GLN A 165 13.77 51.85 -7.81
N ILE A 166 12.90 51.16 -8.55
CA ILE A 166 12.63 49.73 -8.37
C ILE A 166 13.90 48.89 -8.61
N GLN A 167 14.61 49.15 -9.71
CA GLN A 167 15.88 48.48 -10.00
C GLN A 167 16.97 48.80 -8.98
N ALA A 168 17.06 50.07 -8.55
CA ALA A 168 18.01 50.49 -7.52
C ALA A 168 17.71 49.82 -6.17
N LEU A 169 16.45 49.66 -5.79
CA LEU A 169 16.02 48.97 -4.58
C LEU A 169 16.39 47.49 -4.62
N GLN A 170 16.10 46.79 -5.73
CA GLN A 170 16.48 45.38 -5.91
C GLN A 170 17.98 45.18 -5.75
N LYS A 171 18.77 46.01 -6.44
CA LYS A 171 20.23 45.94 -6.38
C LYS A 171 20.75 46.25 -4.97
N ALA A 172 20.27 47.32 -4.34
CA ALA A 172 20.72 47.69 -2.99
C ALA A 172 20.38 46.62 -1.95
N TYR A 173 19.27 45.90 -2.11
CA TYR A 173 18.91 44.79 -1.22
C TYR A 173 19.83 43.57 -1.41
N ASP A 174 20.14 43.23 -2.67
CA ASP A 174 21.04 42.13 -3.00
C ASP A 174 22.47 42.41 -2.50
N ASP A 175 22.97 43.63 -2.75
CA ASP A 175 24.28 44.10 -2.28
C ASP A 175 24.35 44.01 -0.75
N LEU A 176 23.29 44.44 -0.05
CA LEU A 176 23.21 44.34 1.41
C LEU A 176 23.23 42.88 1.91
N CYS A 177 22.49 41.99 1.26
CA CYS A 177 22.48 40.57 1.62
C CYS A 177 23.88 39.95 1.44
N GLN A 178 24.57 40.31 0.36
CA GLN A 178 25.94 39.88 0.09
C GLN A 178 26.93 40.41 1.15
N GLU A 179 26.84 41.69 1.52
CA GLU A 179 27.67 42.30 2.56
C GLU A 179 27.47 41.64 3.94
N GLN A 180 26.23 41.28 4.27
CA GLN A 180 25.91 40.58 5.52
C GLN A 180 26.18 39.07 5.47
N GLY A 181 26.52 38.51 4.29
CA GLY A 181 26.77 37.08 4.12
C GLY A 181 25.53 36.20 4.33
N VAL A 182 24.33 36.72 4.03
CA VAL A 182 23.05 36.00 4.21
C VAL A 182 22.24 35.93 2.92
N THR A 183 21.32 34.98 2.84
CA THR A 183 20.46 34.77 1.66
C THR A 183 19.30 35.77 1.57
N ALA A 184 18.84 36.27 2.72
CA ALA A 184 17.81 37.30 2.84
C ALA A 184 17.85 37.92 4.25
N LEU A 185 17.49 39.19 4.36
CA LEU A 185 17.34 39.90 5.63
C LEU A 185 15.86 40.16 5.91
N PRO A 186 15.36 39.84 7.12
CA PRO A 186 13.94 40.00 7.43
C PRO A 186 13.50 41.47 7.50
N TYR A 187 14.39 42.38 7.90
CA TYR A 187 14.11 43.80 8.07
C TYR A 187 15.30 44.65 7.65
N PHE A 188 15.03 45.81 7.06
CA PHE A 188 16.05 46.74 6.58
C PHE A 188 15.52 48.18 6.55
N LEU A 189 16.43 49.16 6.54
CA LEU A 189 16.11 50.59 6.47
C LEU A 189 16.21 51.08 5.04
N ILE A 190 15.35 52.02 4.64
CA ILE A 190 15.32 52.53 3.27
C ILE A 190 15.35 54.06 3.30
N LYS A 191 16.21 54.62 2.45
CA LYS A 191 16.15 56.01 2.02
C LYS A 191 16.07 56.03 0.51
N TYR A 192 15.21 56.86 -0.04
CA TYR A 192 15.09 56.99 -1.48
C TYR A 192 14.83 58.44 -1.88
N HIS A 193 15.52 58.87 -2.93
CA HIS A 193 15.35 60.15 -3.61
C HIS A 193 15.19 59.88 -5.12
N ASP A 194 14.90 60.91 -5.92
CA ASP A 194 14.41 60.79 -7.31
C ASP A 194 15.02 59.63 -8.14
N ASN A 195 16.34 59.41 -8.08
CA ASN A 195 17.03 58.31 -8.78
C ASN A 195 17.92 57.41 -7.89
N SER A 196 17.91 57.55 -6.56
CA SER A 196 18.78 56.75 -5.68
C SER A 196 18.00 56.05 -4.57
N VAL A 197 18.37 54.80 -4.29
CA VAL A 197 17.85 54.03 -3.15
C VAL A 197 19.04 53.54 -2.34
N MET A 198 19.04 53.85 -1.05
CA MET A 198 20.03 53.39 -0.08
C MET A 198 19.33 52.48 0.93
N ILE A 199 19.95 51.34 1.20
CA ILE A 199 19.46 50.38 2.19
C ILE A 199 20.53 50.18 3.26
N SER A 200 20.10 49.99 4.51
CA SER A 200 21.00 49.75 5.64
C SER A 200 20.43 48.72 6.62
N PRO A 201 21.27 47.97 7.36
CA PRO A 201 20.81 47.11 8.44
C PRO A 201 20.08 47.88 9.55
N LEU A 202 19.17 47.19 10.26
CA LEU A 202 18.38 47.77 11.35
C LEU A 202 19.25 48.38 12.47
N LYS A 203 20.38 47.76 12.81
CA LYS A 203 21.32 48.26 13.83
C LYS A 203 21.90 49.65 13.55
N LYS A 204 21.84 50.13 12.31
CA LYS A 204 22.32 51.47 11.92
C LYS A 204 21.22 52.54 11.99
N TRP A 205 20.08 52.27 12.63
CA TRP A 205 18.94 53.20 12.69
C TRP A 205 19.33 54.65 12.99
N ASP A 206 20.02 54.87 14.11
CA ASP A 206 20.31 56.22 14.60
C ASP A 206 21.31 56.98 13.71
N SER A 207 22.25 56.26 13.08
CA SER A 207 23.19 56.86 12.13
C SER A 207 22.63 56.99 10.73
N PHE A 208 21.56 56.25 10.39
CA PHE A 208 20.93 56.28 9.09
C PHE A 208 19.91 57.41 8.99
N PHE A 209 19.13 57.68 10.03
CA PHE A 209 18.17 58.80 10.10
C PHE A 209 18.66 59.89 11.06
N GLN A 210 19.54 60.78 10.59
CA GLN A 210 20.17 61.82 11.43
C GLN A 210 19.41 63.14 11.46
N ASP A 211 18.64 63.45 10.40
CA ASP A 211 18.00 64.76 10.26
C ASP A 211 16.61 64.77 10.90
N GLN A 212 16.35 65.78 11.74
CA GLN A 212 15.02 65.98 12.34
C GLN A 212 14.01 66.32 11.23
N GLY A 213 13.09 65.39 10.97
CA GLY A 213 12.03 65.54 9.96
C GLY A 213 12.18 64.63 8.74
N GLU A 214 13.25 63.83 8.65
CA GLU A 214 13.36 62.80 7.61
C GLU A 214 12.27 61.74 7.73
N LYS A 215 11.71 61.35 6.58
CA LYS A 215 10.70 60.30 6.51
C LYS A 215 11.33 58.93 6.79
N VAL A 216 10.92 58.31 7.89
CA VAL A 216 11.39 56.97 8.28
C VAL A 216 10.70 55.90 7.44
N THR A 217 11.50 55.17 6.64
CA THR A 217 11.03 54.08 5.80
C THR A 217 11.73 52.78 6.15
N VAL A 218 10.96 51.71 6.35
CA VAL A 218 11.44 50.38 6.73
C VAL A 218 10.95 49.33 5.75
N GLY A 219 11.85 48.45 5.32
CA GLY A 219 11.54 47.28 4.52
C GLY A 219 11.37 46.05 5.37
N VAL A 220 10.39 45.22 5.03
CA VAL A 220 10.15 43.90 5.61
C VAL A 220 10.14 42.89 4.48
N TYR A 221 10.93 41.83 4.63
CA TYR A 221 10.87 40.67 3.74
C TYR A 221 9.54 39.94 3.99
N ASP A 222 8.56 40.19 3.11
CA ASP A 222 7.16 39.85 3.35
C ASP A 222 6.72 38.60 2.58
N PRO A 223 6.48 37.45 3.25
CA PRO A 223 6.02 36.23 2.60
C PRO A 223 4.55 36.27 2.17
N CYS A 224 3.82 37.35 2.48
CA CYS A 224 2.41 37.49 2.13
C CYS A 224 2.20 37.79 0.65
N ASN A 225 1.19 37.14 0.06
CA ASN A 225 0.81 37.35 -1.33
C ASN A 225 -0.44 38.23 -1.52
N LEU A 226 -1.04 38.73 -0.43
CA LEU A 226 -2.26 39.54 -0.48
C LEU A 226 -1.93 41.02 -0.72
N SER A 227 -2.56 41.64 -1.72
CA SER A 227 -2.29 43.02 -2.15
C SER A 227 -2.63 44.11 -1.12
N GLN A 228 -3.42 43.79 -0.09
CA GLN A 228 -3.87 44.79 0.90
C GLN A 228 -3.37 44.50 2.32
N TYR A 229 -2.70 43.37 2.54
CA TYR A 229 -2.33 42.93 3.88
C TYR A 229 -0.84 42.60 3.96
N PRO A 230 -0.10 43.16 4.94
CA PRO A 230 1.25 42.68 5.24
C PRO A 230 1.23 41.27 5.82
N GLY A 231 2.35 40.56 5.71
CA GLY A 231 2.55 39.28 6.36
C GLY A 231 2.83 39.37 7.85
N TRP A 232 2.88 38.19 8.46
CA TRP A 232 3.09 37.99 9.88
C TRP A 232 4.38 38.61 10.47
N PRO A 233 5.54 38.59 9.78
CA PRO A 233 6.79 39.13 10.34
C PRO A 233 6.68 40.57 10.85
N LEU A 234 5.91 41.41 10.17
CA LEU A 234 5.79 42.82 10.53
C LEU A 234 5.31 43.06 11.97
N ARG A 235 4.56 42.12 12.57
CA ARG A 235 3.92 42.31 13.89
C ARG A 235 4.93 42.59 15.01
N ASN A 236 5.94 41.72 15.13
CA ASN A 236 6.93 41.81 16.21
C ASN A 236 7.90 42.96 15.97
N PHE A 237 8.21 43.26 14.70
CA PHE A 237 9.01 44.43 14.35
C PHE A 237 8.32 45.74 14.78
N LEU A 238 7.01 45.87 14.60
CA LEU A 238 6.32 47.10 15.00
C LEU A 238 6.35 47.31 16.52
N ILE A 239 6.34 46.23 17.30
CA ILE A 239 6.51 46.29 18.77
C ILE A 239 7.92 46.76 19.13
N LEU A 240 8.95 46.23 18.47
CA LEU A 240 10.32 46.72 18.62
C LEU A 240 10.42 48.21 18.29
N ALA A 241 9.84 48.63 17.15
CA ALA A 241 9.90 50.01 16.69
C ALA A 241 9.17 50.98 17.63
N ALA A 242 7.98 50.61 18.12
CA ALA A 242 7.23 51.38 19.10
C ALA A 242 7.99 51.50 20.44
N HIS A 243 8.61 50.41 20.91
CA HIS A 243 9.35 50.41 22.17
C HIS A 243 10.62 51.26 22.12
N LYS A 244 11.40 51.18 21.04
CA LYS A 244 12.68 51.89 20.93
C LYS A 244 12.55 53.34 20.43
N TRP A 245 11.67 53.58 19.46
CA TRP A 245 11.61 54.87 18.76
C TRP A 245 10.24 55.55 18.80
N GLY A 246 9.22 54.96 19.44
CA GLY A 246 7.86 55.53 19.46
C GLY A 246 7.75 56.94 20.07
N SER A 247 8.68 57.33 20.93
CA SER A 247 8.77 58.69 21.50
C SER A 247 9.31 59.73 20.52
N VAL A 248 10.09 59.32 19.52
CA VAL A 248 10.77 60.21 18.55
C VAL A 248 10.10 60.13 17.17
N VAL A 249 9.65 58.95 16.78
CA VAL A 249 9.10 58.65 15.46
C VAL A 249 7.64 58.24 15.58
N GLN A 250 6.73 59.13 15.19
CA GLN A 250 5.30 58.85 15.23
C GLN A 250 4.77 58.21 13.95
N ARG A 251 5.37 58.50 12.80
CA ARG A 251 4.94 57.99 11.49
C ARG A 251 6.05 57.17 10.87
N VAL A 252 5.72 55.96 10.45
CA VAL A 252 6.64 55.04 9.79
C VAL A 252 6.02 54.59 8.49
N GLU A 253 6.79 54.67 7.42
CA GLU A 253 6.45 54.05 6.16
C GLU A 253 7.00 52.63 6.10
N VAL A 254 6.14 51.68 5.75
CA VAL A 254 6.48 50.27 5.69
C VAL A 254 6.39 49.81 4.24
N LEU A 255 7.52 49.30 3.73
CA LEU A 255 7.58 48.54 2.49
C LEU A 255 7.55 47.04 2.81
N CYS A 256 6.49 46.37 2.40
CA CYS A 256 6.45 44.91 2.35
C CYS A 256 7.10 44.45 1.04
N PHE A 257 8.37 44.09 1.12
CA PHE A 257 9.19 43.65 0.00
C PHE A 257 8.83 42.23 -0.40
N ARG A 258 8.31 42.08 -1.62
CA ARG A 258 7.85 40.84 -2.23
C ARG A 258 8.57 40.68 -3.56
N ASP A 259 9.31 39.58 -3.68
CA ASP A 259 10.30 39.42 -4.74
C ASP A 259 10.04 38.15 -5.53
N ARG A 260 9.25 38.30 -6.59
CA ARG A 260 8.81 37.18 -7.44
C ARG A 260 9.69 37.03 -8.65
N THR A 261 9.84 35.80 -9.12
CA THR A 261 10.44 35.52 -10.42
C THR A 261 9.40 34.83 -11.30
N MET A 262 8.98 35.48 -12.39
CA MET A 262 8.03 34.94 -13.37
C MET A 262 8.72 34.83 -14.73
N GLN A 263 8.69 33.64 -15.35
CA GLN A 263 9.31 33.40 -16.67
C GLN A 263 10.80 33.83 -16.74
N GLY A 264 11.54 33.68 -15.63
CA GLY A 264 12.93 34.10 -15.53
C GLY A 264 13.15 35.60 -15.28
N VAL A 265 12.08 36.40 -15.24
CA VAL A 265 12.14 37.83 -14.94
C VAL A 265 11.78 38.07 -13.49
N ARG A 266 12.67 38.76 -12.76
CA ARG A 266 12.46 39.17 -11.38
C ARG A 266 11.62 40.45 -11.33
N ASP A 267 10.60 40.47 -10.50
CA ASP A 267 9.68 41.60 -10.35
C ASP A 267 9.35 41.84 -8.87
N ILE A 268 9.44 43.10 -8.45
CA ILE A 268 9.04 43.58 -7.12
C ILE A 268 7.96 44.67 -7.18
N THR A 269 7.46 45.04 -8.36
CA THR A 269 6.50 46.15 -8.57
C THR A 269 5.20 45.94 -7.79
N HIS A 270 4.83 44.68 -7.56
CA HIS A 270 3.66 44.27 -6.78
C HIS A 270 3.88 44.25 -5.25
N SER A 271 5.09 44.60 -4.77
CA SER A 271 5.34 44.90 -3.35
C SER A 271 4.37 45.98 -2.88
N ILE A 272 4.04 46.01 -1.59
CA ILE A 272 3.09 47.00 -1.06
C ILE A 272 3.78 47.97 -0.13
N ILE A 273 3.40 49.24 -0.21
CA ILE A 273 3.94 50.30 0.63
C ILE A 273 2.80 51.12 1.23
N PHE A 274 2.93 51.43 2.52
CA PHE A 274 1.90 52.15 3.28
C PHE A 274 2.51 52.88 4.47
N GLU A 275 1.74 53.79 5.05
CA GLU A 275 2.17 54.57 6.21
C GLU A 275 1.29 54.23 7.42
N ILE A 276 1.94 54.07 8.56
CA ILE A 276 1.30 53.77 9.84
C ILE A 276 1.67 54.82 10.88
N ARG A 277 0.82 54.93 11.90
CA ARG A 277 1.11 55.69 13.11
C ARG A 277 1.47 54.76 14.26
N LEU A 278 2.67 54.92 14.80
CA LEU A 278 3.08 54.22 16.02
C LEU A 278 2.34 54.82 17.23
N PRO A 279 1.97 54.01 18.24
CA PRO A 279 1.34 54.51 19.45
C PRO A 279 2.32 55.37 20.25
N GLU A 280 1.85 56.51 20.76
CA GLU A 280 2.64 57.47 21.55
C GLU A 280 2.88 56.98 22.98
N THR A 281 2.05 56.06 23.48
CA THR A 281 2.17 55.51 24.83
C THR A 281 3.29 54.47 24.88
N PRO A 282 4.29 54.62 25.76
CA PRO A 282 5.35 53.62 25.90
C PRO A 282 4.75 52.28 26.33
N LEU A 283 5.19 51.20 25.69
CA LEU A 283 4.86 49.84 26.10
C LEU A 283 5.35 49.62 27.54
N GLY A 284 4.48 49.04 28.38
CA GLY A 284 4.81 48.75 29.78
C GLY A 284 5.99 47.77 29.93
N PRO A 285 6.46 47.53 31.17
CA PRO A 285 7.59 46.62 31.41
C PRO A 285 7.23 45.15 31.11
N ASP A 286 5.96 44.79 31.27
CA ASP A 286 5.44 43.44 31.07
C ASP A 286 5.31 43.09 29.59
N CYS A 287 5.41 41.79 29.29
CA CYS A 287 5.26 41.29 27.93
C CYS A 287 3.84 41.53 27.40
N PRO A 288 3.70 42.13 26.20
CA PRO A 288 2.39 42.29 25.57
C PRO A 288 1.69 40.95 25.33
N LYS A 289 0.36 40.98 25.28
CA LYS A 289 -0.44 39.77 24.95
C LYS A 289 0.03 39.18 23.61
N ALA A 290 0.27 37.88 23.59
CA ALA A 290 0.70 37.16 22.39
C ALA A 290 -0.42 36.33 21.75
N VAL A 291 -0.31 36.12 20.43
CA VAL A 291 -1.11 35.16 19.65
C VAL A 291 -0.19 34.47 18.64
N GLY A 292 -0.55 33.30 18.11
CA GLY A 292 0.35 32.64 17.15
C GLY A 292 -0.05 31.27 16.65
N TRP A 293 -0.92 30.56 17.37
CA TRP A 293 -1.33 29.21 17.00
C TRP A 293 -2.00 29.16 15.61
N GLU A 294 -1.49 28.29 14.76
CA GLU A 294 -1.98 28.09 13.41
C GLU A 294 -3.37 27.44 13.43
N LYS A 295 -4.22 27.79 12.47
CA LYS A 295 -5.50 27.11 12.29
C LYS A 295 -5.31 25.79 11.55
N ASN A 296 -6.14 24.80 11.88
CA ASN A 296 -6.18 23.54 11.14
C ASN A 296 -6.82 23.73 9.75
N GLN A 297 -6.83 22.67 8.93
CA GLN A 297 -7.40 22.69 7.57
C GLN A 297 -8.90 23.05 7.53
N LYS A 298 -9.64 22.85 8.63
CA LYS A 298 -11.05 23.21 8.78
C LYS A 298 -11.25 24.64 9.30
N GLY A 299 -10.18 25.42 9.46
CA GLY A 299 -10.21 26.79 9.97
C GLY A 299 -10.38 26.93 11.49
N GLY A 300 -10.41 25.81 12.22
CA GLY A 300 -10.51 25.78 13.68
C GLY A 300 -9.15 25.90 14.39
N MET A 301 -9.16 26.27 15.67
CA MET A 301 -7.97 26.27 16.51
C MET A 301 -7.68 24.85 16.98
N GLY A 302 -6.75 24.17 16.33
CA GLY A 302 -6.38 22.82 16.72
C GLY A 302 -5.21 22.27 15.90
N PRO A 303 -4.64 21.14 16.34
CA PRO A 303 -3.52 20.49 15.66
C PRO A 303 -3.94 19.94 14.29
N ARG A 304 -2.93 19.68 13.46
CA ARG A 304 -3.02 18.95 12.19
C ARG A 304 -2.49 17.53 12.38
N MET A 305 -2.87 16.64 11.48
CA MET A 305 -2.37 15.26 11.43
C MET A 305 -2.00 14.92 9.99
N VAL A 306 -0.85 14.27 9.80
CA VAL A 306 -0.43 13.70 8.52
C VAL A 306 -0.21 12.19 8.69
N ASN A 307 -0.70 11.41 7.72
CA ASN A 307 -0.49 9.97 7.64
C ASN A 307 0.58 9.70 6.57
N LEU A 308 1.73 9.21 6.98
CA LEU A 308 2.85 8.88 6.10
C LEU A 308 3.10 7.37 6.00
N SER A 309 2.14 6.54 6.40
CA SER A 309 2.28 5.08 6.31
C SER A 309 2.53 4.59 4.89
N GLU A 310 1.97 5.22 3.86
CA GLU A 310 2.18 4.80 2.47
C GLU A 310 3.62 5.01 1.98
N CYS A 311 4.34 5.99 2.52
CA CYS A 311 5.73 6.27 2.13
C CYS A 311 6.77 5.81 3.16
N MET A 312 6.36 5.47 4.39
CA MET A 312 7.27 5.10 5.48
C MET A 312 7.08 3.68 6.03
N ASP A 313 5.92 3.04 5.87
CA ASP A 313 5.69 1.67 6.36
C ASP A 313 6.32 0.65 5.39
N PRO A 314 7.37 -0.09 5.80
CA PRO A 314 8.03 -1.05 4.93
C PRO A 314 7.08 -2.14 4.38
N LYS A 315 6.03 -2.50 5.13
CA LYS A 315 5.06 -3.51 4.69
C LYS A 315 4.21 -2.99 3.54
N ARG A 316 3.69 -1.77 3.66
CA ARG A 316 2.90 -1.11 2.60
C ARG A 316 3.74 -0.79 1.37
N LEU A 317 5.00 -0.42 1.55
CA LEU A 317 5.95 -0.22 0.47
C LEU A 317 6.19 -1.53 -0.31
N ALA A 318 6.38 -2.66 0.40
CA ALA A 318 6.51 -3.96 -0.23
C ALA A 318 5.23 -4.37 -0.99
N GLU A 319 4.05 -4.17 -0.41
CA GLU A 319 2.76 -4.41 -1.07
C GLU A 319 2.62 -3.61 -2.36
N SER A 320 2.87 -2.29 -2.28
CA SER A 320 2.77 -1.38 -3.43
C SER A 320 3.76 -1.74 -4.54
N SER A 321 4.97 -2.19 -4.18
CA SER A 321 5.99 -2.60 -5.14
C SER A 321 5.59 -3.88 -5.91
N VAL A 322 5.02 -4.86 -5.20
CA VAL A 322 4.50 -6.09 -5.83
C VAL A 322 3.34 -5.77 -6.77
N ASP A 323 2.38 -4.96 -6.33
CA ASP A 323 1.24 -4.56 -7.16
C ASP A 323 1.67 -3.77 -8.40
N LEU A 324 2.69 -2.92 -8.26
CA LEU A 324 3.25 -2.17 -9.39
C LEU A 324 3.84 -3.11 -10.44
N ASN A 325 4.55 -4.18 -10.03
CA ASN A 325 5.12 -5.14 -10.98
C ASN A 325 4.04 -5.80 -11.86
N LEU A 326 2.92 -6.21 -11.25
CA LEU A 326 1.78 -6.79 -11.98
C LEU A 326 1.08 -5.75 -12.87
N LYS A 327 0.89 -4.52 -12.37
CA LYS A 327 0.32 -3.42 -13.17
C LYS A 327 1.19 -3.09 -14.38
N LEU A 328 2.52 -3.18 -14.26
CA LEU A 328 3.43 -2.98 -15.37
C LEU A 328 3.26 -4.05 -16.47
N MET A 329 2.95 -5.30 -16.12
CA MET A 329 2.59 -6.32 -17.11
C MET A 329 1.34 -5.92 -17.89
N CYS A 330 0.32 -5.40 -17.20
CA CYS A 330 -0.91 -4.94 -17.84
C CYS A 330 -0.64 -3.76 -18.78
N TRP A 331 0.05 -2.72 -18.30
CA TRP A 331 0.26 -1.50 -19.06
C TRP A 331 1.19 -1.70 -20.26
N ARG A 332 2.17 -2.59 -20.17
CA ARG A 332 3.18 -2.78 -21.21
C ARG A 332 2.84 -3.87 -22.21
N LEU A 333 2.18 -4.95 -21.77
CA LEU A 333 2.05 -6.17 -22.55
C LEU A 333 0.60 -6.59 -22.75
N VAL A 334 -0.20 -6.63 -21.68
CA VAL A 334 -1.55 -7.22 -21.73
C VAL A 334 -2.58 -6.30 -21.06
N PRO A 335 -3.06 -5.23 -21.72
CA PRO A 335 -3.96 -4.25 -21.10
C PRO A 335 -5.33 -4.81 -20.67
N THR A 336 -5.75 -5.93 -21.26
CA THR A 336 -7.01 -6.63 -20.97
C THR A 336 -6.92 -7.57 -19.76
N LEU A 337 -5.73 -7.74 -19.17
CA LEU A 337 -5.52 -8.59 -18.02
C LEU A 337 -6.23 -8.03 -16.78
N ASP A 338 -7.15 -8.81 -16.24
CA ASP A 338 -7.91 -8.48 -15.04
C ASP A 338 -7.17 -9.00 -13.80
N LEU A 339 -6.30 -8.15 -13.24
CA LEU A 339 -5.56 -8.47 -12.02
C LEU A 339 -6.46 -8.59 -10.79
N GLU A 340 -7.59 -7.88 -10.75
CA GLU A 340 -8.46 -7.86 -9.58
C GLU A 340 -9.06 -9.25 -9.34
N LYS A 341 -9.47 -9.95 -10.41
CA LYS A 341 -9.92 -11.35 -10.33
C LYS A 341 -8.86 -12.28 -9.74
N ILE A 342 -7.59 -12.06 -10.08
CA ILE A 342 -6.48 -12.90 -9.60
C ILE A 342 -6.19 -12.60 -8.12
N VAL A 343 -6.06 -11.32 -7.78
CA VAL A 343 -5.76 -10.85 -6.42
C VAL A 343 -6.86 -11.26 -5.43
N ALA A 344 -8.13 -11.19 -5.85
CA ALA A 344 -9.29 -11.53 -5.04
C ALA A 344 -9.51 -13.04 -4.84
N ALA A 345 -8.91 -13.89 -5.67
CA ALA A 345 -9.11 -15.33 -5.62
C ALA A 345 -8.62 -15.93 -4.28
N LYS A 346 -9.47 -16.73 -3.65
CA LYS A 346 -9.13 -17.51 -2.45
C LYS A 346 -8.74 -18.92 -2.85
N CYS A 347 -7.48 -19.29 -2.62
CA CYS A 347 -6.92 -20.56 -3.06
C CYS A 347 -6.72 -21.53 -1.88
N LEU A 348 -7.33 -22.71 -1.98
CA LEU A 348 -7.12 -23.82 -1.05
C LEU A 348 -6.12 -24.81 -1.66
N LEU A 349 -5.01 -25.05 -0.98
CA LEU A 349 -3.95 -25.98 -1.38
C LEU A 349 -4.03 -27.25 -0.53
N LEU A 350 -4.54 -28.33 -1.12
CA LEU A 350 -4.59 -29.65 -0.48
C LEU A 350 -3.28 -30.39 -0.78
N GLY A 351 -2.37 -30.34 0.19
CA GLY A 351 -0.99 -30.79 0.09
C GLY A 351 0.00 -29.62 0.19
N ALA A 352 0.88 -29.67 1.18
CA ALA A 352 1.98 -28.72 1.39
C ALA A 352 3.35 -29.35 1.03
N GLY A 353 3.34 -30.38 0.18
CA GLY A 353 4.55 -31.00 -0.37
C GLY A 353 5.23 -30.17 -1.47
N THR A 354 5.99 -30.84 -2.33
CA THR A 354 6.78 -30.23 -3.41
C THR A 354 5.92 -29.37 -4.33
N LEU A 355 4.74 -29.88 -4.72
CA LEU A 355 3.76 -29.16 -5.52
C LEU A 355 3.14 -27.98 -4.76
N GLY A 356 2.68 -28.20 -3.53
CA GLY A 356 2.07 -27.17 -2.68
C GLY A 356 2.97 -25.95 -2.50
N CYS A 357 4.25 -26.18 -2.22
CA CYS A 357 5.25 -25.13 -2.08
C CYS A 357 5.47 -24.35 -3.39
N SER A 358 5.55 -25.05 -4.52
CA SER A 358 5.75 -24.40 -5.83
C SER A 358 4.52 -23.58 -6.23
N VAL A 359 3.33 -24.16 -6.14
CA VAL A 359 2.05 -23.50 -6.46
C VAL A 359 1.88 -22.25 -5.61
N ALA A 360 2.11 -22.33 -4.30
CA ALA A 360 1.98 -21.19 -3.39
C ALA A 360 2.89 -20.01 -3.75
N ARG A 361 4.16 -20.29 -4.10
CA ARG A 361 5.10 -19.25 -4.54
C ARG A 361 4.64 -18.59 -5.85
N THR A 362 4.16 -19.38 -6.81
CA THR A 362 3.67 -18.84 -8.09
C THR A 362 2.37 -18.04 -7.91
N LEU A 363 1.44 -18.49 -7.07
CA LEU A 363 0.21 -17.75 -6.72
C LEU A 363 0.54 -16.39 -6.11
N MET A 364 1.48 -16.34 -5.18
CA MET A 364 1.94 -15.08 -4.57
C MET A 364 2.60 -14.15 -5.59
N GLY A 365 3.35 -14.70 -6.55
CA GLY A 365 3.91 -13.94 -7.68
C GLY A 365 2.85 -13.29 -8.55
N TRP A 366 1.70 -13.95 -8.72
CA TRP A 366 0.51 -13.42 -9.41
C TRP A 366 -0.36 -12.50 -8.54
N GLY A 367 0.05 -12.21 -7.31
CA GLY A 367 -0.64 -11.28 -6.41
C GLY A 367 -1.79 -11.88 -5.60
N VAL A 368 -1.99 -13.21 -5.63
CA VAL A 368 -3.01 -13.89 -4.81
C VAL A 368 -2.73 -13.64 -3.33
N ARG A 369 -3.74 -13.15 -2.60
CA ARG A 369 -3.57 -12.73 -1.20
C ARG A 369 -4.07 -13.76 -0.18
N LYS A 370 -5.02 -14.64 -0.51
CA LYS A 370 -5.58 -15.62 0.43
C LYS A 370 -5.19 -17.04 0.01
N ILE A 371 -4.28 -17.66 0.78
CA ILE A 371 -3.76 -19.01 0.51
C ILE A 371 -3.85 -19.86 1.77
N THR A 372 -4.65 -20.93 1.72
CA THR A 372 -4.81 -21.85 2.85
C THR A 372 -4.26 -23.22 2.51
N PHE A 373 -3.46 -23.79 3.41
CA PHE A 373 -2.86 -25.11 3.27
C PHE A 373 -3.58 -26.16 4.12
N VAL A 374 -3.68 -27.38 3.59
CA VAL A 374 -4.08 -28.59 4.33
C VAL A 374 -3.04 -29.67 4.11
N ASP A 375 -2.44 -30.16 5.19
CA ASP A 375 -1.46 -31.25 5.16
C ASP A 375 -1.33 -31.85 6.57
N ASN A 376 -1.21 -33.17 6.71
CA ASN A 376 -1.08 -33.84 8.01
C ASN A 376 0.38 -34.22 8.36
N ALA A 377 1.31 -34.05 7.43
CA ALA A 377 2.68 -34.50 7.59
C ALA A 377 3.56 -33.46 8.30
N LYS A 378 4.68 -33.96 8.83
CA LYS A 378 5.76 -33.14 9.38
C LYS A 378 6.92 -33.02 8.40
N ILE A 379 7.69 -31.95 8.55
CA ILE A 379 8.87 -31.68 7.72
C ILE A 379 9.99 -32.62 8.12
N SER A 380 10.54 -33.36 7.15
CA SER A 380 11.71 -34.23 7.33
C SER A 380 12.97 -33.65 6.69
N TYR A 381 14.15 -34.15 7.07
CA TYR A 381 15.45 -33.65 6.58
C TYR A 381 15.59 -33.66 5.05
N SER A 382 14.88 -34.54 4.34
CA SER A 382 14.91 -34.59 2.87
C SER A 382 13.97 -33.59 2.19
N ASN A 383 13.16 -32.84 2.96
CA ASN A 383 12.15 -31.94 2.43
C ASN A 383 12.71 -30.60 1.94
N PRO A 384 13.54 -29.85 2.69
CA PRO A 384 13.94 -28.49 2.32
C PRO A 384 14.54 -28.34 0.91
N VAL A 385 15.31 -29.32 0.44
CA VAL A 385 15.94 -29.30 -0.90
C VAL A 385 14.96 -29.42 -2.06
N ARG A 386 13.72 -29.84 -1.80
CA ARG A 386 12.67 -30.05 -2.81
C ARG A 386 11.39 -29.26 -2.52
N GLN A 387 11.19 -28.83 -1.28
CA GLN A 387 10.02 -28.09 -0.81
C GLN A 387 10.44 -26.67 -0.41
N PRO A 388 10.41 -25.68 -1.34
CA PRO A 388 11.07 -24.38 -1.20
C PRO A 388 10.45 -23.40 -0.18
N LEU A 389 9.54 -23.87 0.67
CA LEU A 389 9.01 -23.12 1.82
C LEU A 389 9.66 -23.54 3.15
N TYR A 390 10.46 -24.60 3.16
CA TYR A 390 11.03 -25.16 4.39
C TYR A 390 12.53 -24.99 4.44
N GLU A 391 13.05 -24.72 5.62
CA GLU A 391 14.48 -24.62 5.90
C GLU A 391 14.94 -25.78 6.79
N PHE A 392 16.25 -25.93 6.92
CA PHE A 392 16.84 -26.98 7.77
C PHE A 392 16.34 -26.92 9.22
N GLU A 393 16.18 -25.71 9.76
CA GLU A 393 15.66 -25.49 11.12
C GLU A 393 14.26 -26.07 11.33
N ASP A 394 13.43 -26.13 10.28
CA ASP A 394 12.06 -26.64 10.37
C ASP A 394 12.00 -28.16 10.51
N CYS A 395 13.12 -28.85 10.27
CA CYS A 395 13.28 -30.30 10.42
C CYS A 395 13.64 -30.72 11.86
N LEU A 396 14.13 -29.79 12.67
CA LEU A 396 14.64 -30.08 14.01
C LEU A 396 13.49 -30.49 14.96
N SER A 397 13.83 -31.14 16.08
CA SER A 397 12.87 -31.55 17.11
C SER A 397 11.70 -32.41 16.59
N GLY A 398 11.98 -33.28 15.61
CA GLY A 398 10.97 -34.16 15.01
C GLY A 398 10.13 -33.51 13.92
N GLY A 399 10.49 -32.32 13.45
CA GLY A 399 9.88 -31.63 12.33
C GLY A 399 8.63 -30.83 12.70
N LYS A 400 8.53 -29.61 12.19
CA LYS A 400 7.29 -28.81 12.30
C LYS A 400 6.18 -29.38 11.40
N PRO A 401 4.89 -29.18 11.75
CA PRO A 401 3.77 -29.50 10.87
C PRO A 401 3.83 -28.69 9.56
N LYS A 402 3.73 -29.36 8.42
CA LYS A 402 3.95 -28.76 7.09
C LYS A 402 3.01 -27.62 6.76
N ALA A 403 1.71 -27.80 7.00
CA ALA A 403 0.70 -26.80 6.65
C ALA A 403 0.92 -25.48 7.42
N LEU A 404 1.20 -25.58 8.73
CA LEU A 404 1.46 -24.41 9.59
C LEU A 404 2.76 -23.69 9.20
N ALA A 405 3.83 -24.45 8.99
CA ALA A 405 5.12 -23.90 8.59
C ALA A 405 5.07 -23.24 7.20
N ALA A 406 4.30 -23.80 6.25
CA ALA A 406 4.12 -23.21 4.93
C ALA A 406 3.42 -21.84 5.00
N ALA A 407 2.36 -21.74 5.81
CA ALA A 407 1.64 -20.49 6.02
C ALA A 407 2.53 -19.42 6.69
N GLU A 408 3.29 -19.79 7.72
CA GLU A 408 4.26 -18.89 8.36
C GLU A 408 5.32 -18.41 7.36
N ARG A 409 5.84 -19.31 6.51
CA ARG A 409 6.88 -18.94 5.53
C ARG A 409 6.33 -17.99 4.47
N LEU A 410 5.10 -18.15 4.00
CA LEU A 410 4.51 -17.18 3.07
C LEU A 410 4.42 -15.78 3.67
N GLN A 411 3.98 -15.66 4.93
CA GLN A 411 3.91 -14.37 5.64
C GLN A 411 5.30 -13.74 5.83
N LYS A 412 6.35 -14.56 6.01
CA LYS A 412 7.75 -14.09 6.05
C LYS A 412 8.24 -13.61 4.69
N ILE A 413 7.84 -14.25 3.59
CA ILE A 413 8.23 -13.84 2.23
C ILE A 413 7.52 -12.54 1.84
N PHE A 414 6.21 -12.45 2.10
CA PHE A 414 5.41 -11.27 1.77
C PHE A 414 4.37 -10.99 2.86
N PRO A 415 4.54 -9.93 3.67
CA PRO A 415 3.65 -9.63 4.80
C PRO A 415 2.19 -9.36 4.43
N GLY A 416 1.90 -8.99 3.17
CA GLY A 416 0.54 -8.72 2.70
C GLY A 416 -0.27 -9.96 2.33
N VAL A 417 0.29 -11.17 2.47
CA VAL A 417 -0.46 -12.42 2.26
C VAL A 417 -1.22 -12.82 3.53
N SER A 418 -2.50 -13.16 3.38
CA SER A 418 -3.29 -13.86 4.38
C SER A 418 -3.14 -15.36 4.15
N SER A 419 -2.28 -16.01 4.95
CA SER A 419 -2.07 -17.45 4.86
C SER A 419 -2.37 -18.18 6.16
N GLU A 420 -3.03 -19.33 6.05
CA GLU A 420 -3.43 -20.21 7.14
C GLU A 420 -3.04 -21.67 6.81
N GLY A 421 -2.75 -22.47 7.85
CA GLY A 421 -2.43 -23.89 7.70
C GLY A 421 -3.28 -24.75 8.62
N TYR A 422 -3.80 -25.86 8.10
CA TYR A 422 -4.57 -26.83 8.86
C TYR A 422 -3.87 -28.19 8.86
N ASN A 423 -3.45 -28.62 10.05
CA ASN A 423 -2.86 -29.95 10.26
C ASN A 423 -3.96 -30.99 10.44
N MET A 424 -4.44 -31.57 9.33
CA MET A 424 -5.55 -32.53 9.33
C MET A 424 -5.36 -33.58 8.23
N SER A 425 -5.87 -34.78 8.48
CA SER A 425 -5.87 -35.87 7.50
C SER A 425 -7.07 -35.75 6.56
N ILE A 426 -6.93 -36.28 5.35
CA ILE A 426 -8.02 -36.44 4.39
C ILE A 426 -8.33 -37.93 4.29
N PRO A 427 -9.50 -38.39 4.78
CA PRO A 427 -9.88 -39.80 4.70
C PRO A 427 -9.88 -40.34 3.27
N MET A 428 -9.35 -41.55 3.09
CA MET A 428 -9.14 -42.17 1.80
C MET A 428 -10.09 -43.36 1.59
N PRO A 429 -10.61 -43.58 0.37
CA PRO A 429 -11.32 -44.82 0.04
C PRO A 429 -10.49 -46.07 0.37
N GLY A 430 -11.16 -47.13 0.83
CA GLY A 430 -10.52 -48.41 1.16
C GLY A 430 -9.62 -48.40 2.40
N HIS A 431 -9.56 -47.29 3.15
CA HIS A 431 -8.83 -47.17 4.41
C HIS A 431 -9.85 -47.00 5.55
N PRO A 432 -10.14 -48.06 6.32
CA PRO A 432 -11.18 -48.01 7.33
C PRO A 432 -10.94 -46.90 8.36
N VAL A 433 -12.01 -46.28 8.81
CA VAL A 433 -12.01 -45.25 9.86
C VAL A 433 -12.81 -45.68 11.09
N ASN A 434 -13.49 -46.83 11.02
CA ASN A 434 -14.34 -47.39 12.06
C ASN A 434 -13.60 -48.27 13.09
N PHE A 435 -12.27 -48.19 13.19
CA PHE A 435 -11.49 -48.95 14.18
C PHE A 435 -11.88 -48.63 15.64
N SER A 436 -12.47 -47.45 15.87
CA SER A 436 -13.01 -47.01 17.16
C SER A 436 -14.03 -45.89 16.95
N GLU A 437 -14.85 -45.59 17.98
CA GLU A 437 -15.73 -44.41 17.95
C GLU A 437 -14.94 -43.10 17.81
N VAL A 438 -13.74 -43.04 18.40
CA VAL A 438 -12.86 -41.85 18.35
C VAL A 438 -12.35 -41.58 16.93
N THR A 439 -11.88 -42.61 16.22
CA THR A 439 -11.39 -42.46 14.84
C THR A 439 -12.52 -42.08 13.88
N MET A 440 -13.72 -42.62 14.10
CA MET A 440 -14.90 -42.29 13.31
C MET A 440 -15.34 -40.84 13.52
N ALA A 441 -15.41 -40.39 14.78
CA ALA A 441 -15.74 -39.01 15.12
C ALA A 441 -14.69 -38.01 14.59
N GLN A 442 -13.40 -38.38 14.65
CA GLN A 442 -12.33 -37.56 14.08
C GLN A 442 -12.44 -37.47 12.55
N ALA A 443 -12.70 -38.58 11.85
CA ALA A 443 -12.93 -38.57 10.41
C ALA A 443 -14.14 -37.69 10.03
N GLN A 444 -15.22 -37.73 10.81
CA GLN A 444 -16.39 -36.86 10.60
C GLN A 444 -16.03 -35.38 10.75
N LYS A 445 -15.25 -35.05 11.78
CA LYS A 445 -14.78 -33.68 12.03
C LYS A 445 -13.86 -33.19 10.90
N ASP A 446 -12.95 -34.04 10.45
CA ASP A 446 -12.03 -33.72 9.35
C ASP A 446 -12.80 -33.52 8.03
N VAL A 447 -13.78 -34.37 7.72
CA VAL A 447 -14.67 -34.18 6.56
C VAL A 447 -15.42 -32.87 6.65
N ALA A 448 -16.06 -32.57 7.79
CA ALA A 448 -16.80 -31.33 7.97
C ALA A 448 -15.89 -30.09 7.81
N LYS A 449 -14.65 -30.16 8.33
CA LYS A 449 -13.69 -29.07 8.15
C LYS A 449 -13.24 -28.93 6.69
N LEU A 450 -13.00 -30.04 5.99
CA LEU A 450 -12.67 -30.02 4.57
C LEU A 450 -13.81 -29.41 3.74
N GLU A 451 -15.06 -29.76 4.04
CA GLU A 451 -16.24 -29.18 3.40
C GLU A 451 -16.34 -27.66 3.63
N GLU A 452 -16.10 -27.19 4.85
CA GLU A 452 -16.06 -25.77 5.21
C GLU A 452 -14.96 -25.04 4.41
N LEU A 453 -13.75 -25.61 4.38
CA LEU A 453 -12.62 -25.03 3.66
C LEU A 453 -12.90 -24.97 2.15
N ILE A 454 -13.40 -26.04 1.54
CA ILE A 454 -13.75 -26.03 0.11
C ILE A 454 -14.85 -24.99 -0.18
N ASP A 455 -15.81 -24.80 0.74
CA ASP A 455 -16.87 -23.79 0.59
C ASP A 455 -16.34 -22.36 0.62
N ALA A 456 -15.42 -22.07 1.54
CA ALA A 456 -14.90 -20.72 1.77
C ALA A 456 -13.97 -20.21 0.66
N HIS A 457 -13.44 -21.12 -0.17
CA HIS A 457 -12.45 -20.83 -1.21
C HIS A 457 -13.05 -20.90 -2.61
N ASP A 458 -12.42 -20.19 -3.55
CA ASP A 458 -12.89 -20.06 -4.94
C ASP A 458 -12.26 -21.13 -5.84
N VAL A 459 -10.98 -21.43 -5.60
CA VAL A 459 -10.19 -22.43 -6.33
C VAL A 459 -9.58 -23.44 -5.37
N VAL A 460 -9.74 -24.73 -5.69
CA VAL A 460 -9.17 -25.85 -4.93
C VAL A 460 -8.08 -26.52 -5.75
N PHE A 461 -6.86 -26.57 -5.21
CA PHE A 461 -5.75 -27.29 -5.80
C PHE A 461 -5.59 -28.66 -5.14
N LEU A 462 -5.61 -29.73 -5.95
CA LEU A 462 -5.33 -31.09 -5.51
C LEU A 462 -3.86 -31.39 -5.77
N LEU A 463 -3.04 -31.32 -4.72
CA LEU A 463 -1.56 -31.39 -4.77
C LEU A 463 -1.03 -32.50 -3.86
N MET A 464 -1.87 -33.52 -3.65
CA MET A 464 -1.63 -34.63 -2.75
C MET A 464 -0.69 -35.66 -3.40
N ASP A 465 -0.20 -36.59 -2.59
CA ASP A 465 0.83 -37.56 -2.97
C ASP A 465 0.29 -38.91 -3.47
N THR A 466 -0.98 -39.21 -3.18
CA THR A 466 -1.64 -40.45 -3.60
C THR A 466 -2.92 -40.18 -4.38
N ARG A 467 -3.36 -41.14 -5.19
CA ARG A 467 -4.62 -41.03 -5.94
C ARG A 467 -5.84 -41.07 -5.02
N GLU A 468 -5.81 -41.92 -4.00
CA GLU A 468 -6.94 -42.19 -3.10
C GLU A 468 -7.30 -40.94 -2.30
N SER A 469 -6.28 -40.20 -1.88
CA SER A 469 -6.45 -38.97 -1.09
C SER A 469 -7.06 -37.82 -1.90
N ARG A 470 -6.93 -37.83 -3.23
CA ARG A 470 -7.60 -36.87 -4.14
C ARG A 470 -9.11 -37.12 -4.27
N TRP A 471 -9.60 -38.32 -3.95
CA TRP A 471 -10.99 -38.71 -4.24
C TRP A 471 -12.01 -37.87 -3.47
N LEU A 472 -11.88 -37.80 -2.14
CA LEU A 472 -12.82 -37.10 -1.28
C LEU A 472 -12.91 -35.60 -1.64
N PRO A 473 -11.80 -34.84 -1.75
CA PRO A 473 -11.85 -33.47 -2.22
C PRO A 473 -12.48 -33.30 -3.60
N ALA A 474 -12.23 -34.22 -4.53
CA ALA A 474 -12.81 -34.15 -5.87
C ALA A 474 -14.34 -34.30 -5.85
N VAL A 475 -14.88 -35.20 -5.02
CA VAL A 475 -16.32 -35.38 -4.83
C VAL A 475 -16.94 -34.13 -4.20
N ILE A 476 -16.38 -33.65 -3.09
CA ILE A 476 -16.90 -32.47 -2.38
C ILE A 476 -16.88 -31.25 -3.31
N ALA A 477 -15.76 -31.00 -3.98
CA ALA A 477 -15.62 -29.85 -4.88
C ALA A 477 -16.56 -29.94 -6.09
N ALA A 478 -16.79 -31.13 -6.65
CA ALA A 478 -17.74 -31.33 -7.74
C ALA A 478 -19.19 -31.06 -7.29
N SER A 479 -19.59 -31.56 -6.11
CA SER A 479 -20.92 -31.28 -5.53
C SER A 479 -21.11 -29.79 -5.21
N LYS A 480 -20.10 -29.16 -4.60
CA LYS A 480 -20.08 -27.73 -4.29
C LYS A 480 -19.80 -26.81 -5.48
N ARG A 481 -19.58 -27.38 -6.67
CA ARG A 481 -19.31 -26.65 -7.92
C ARG A 481 -18.14 -25.67 -7.78
N LYS A 482 -17.04 -26.15 -7.22
CA LYS A 482 -15.80 -25.40 -7.06
C LYS A 482 -14.86 -25.67 -8.23
N LEU A 483 -14.11 -24.65 -8.64
CA LEU A 483 -13.07 -24.83 -9.65
C LEU A 483 -11.94 -25.64 -9.03
N VAL A 484 -11.61 -26.77 -9.65
CA VAL A 484 -10.53 -27.65 -9.19
C VAL A 484 -9.40 -27.66 -10.21
N ILE A 485 -8.18 -27.44 -9.73
CA ILE A 485 -6.95 -27.67 -10.49
C ILE A 485 -6.20 -28.83 -9.84
N ASN A 486 -6.07 -29.95 -10.54
CA ASN A 486 -5.33 -31.11 -10.09
C ASN A 486 -3.94 -31.13 -10.71
N ALA A 487 -2.91 -31.36 -9.89
CA ALA A 487 -1.57 -31.66 -10.36
C ALA A 487 -1.06 -32.96 -9.73
N ALA A 488 -0.51 -33.84 -10.57
CA ALA A 488 0.04 -35.13 -10.18
C ALA A 488 1.38 -35.39 -10.89
N LEU A 489 2.27 -36.11 -10.22
CA LEU A 489 3.65 -36.34 -10.67
C LEU A 489 3.93 -37.84 -10.82
N GLY A 490 4.68 -38.17 -11.86
CA GLY A 490 5.37 -39.45 -12.01
C GLY A 490 6.89 -39.26 -11.87
N PHE A 491 7.66 -40.25 -12.32
CA PHE A 491 9.11 -40.15 -12.30
C PHE A 491 9.67 -39.07 -13.24
N ASP A 492 9.27 -39.11 -14.52
CA ASP A 492 9.68 -38.18 -15.59
C ASP A 492 8.50 -37.50 -16.30
N THR A 493 7.28 -37.71 -15.80
CA THR A 493 6.03 -37.18 -16.36
C THR A 493 5.21 -36.42 -15.31
N PHE A 494 4.30 -35.55 -15.78
CA PHE A 494 3.32 -34.91 -14.92
C PHE A 494 1.98 -34.76 -15.63
N VAL A 495 0.91 -34.58 -14.85
CA VAL A 495 -0.39 -34.14 -15.35
C VAL A 495 -0.88 -32.95 -14.53
N VAL A 496 -1.29 -31.90 -15.22
CA VAL A 496 -2.01 -30.75 -14.67
C VAL A 496 -3.36 -30.68 -15.39
N MET A 497 -4.46 -30.58 -14.65
CA MET A 497 -5.78 -30.52 -15.29
C MET A 497 -6.79 -29.73 -14.46
N ARG A 498 -7.78 -29.16 -15.13
CA ARG A 498 -8.98 -28.61 -14.47
C ARG A 498 -10.11 -29.63 -14.50
N HIS A 499 -10.87 -29.77 -13.43
CA HIS A 499 -12.09 -30.60 -13.48
C HIS A 499 -13.24 -29.87 -14.17
N GLY A 500 -14.22 -30.63 -14.68
CA GLY A 500 -15.44 -30.03 -15.20
C GLY A 500 -16.31 -29.40 -14.12
N LEU A 501 -16.71 -28.15 -14.35
CA LEU A 501 -17.53 -27.37 -13.41
C LEU A 501 -19.02 -27.66 -13.62
N LYS A 502 -19.65 -28.40 -12.68
CA LYS A 502 -21.05 -28.83 -12.82
C LYS A 502 -22.02 -27.64 -12.85
N LYS A 503 -23.04 -27.71 -13.72
CA LYS A 503 -24.10 -26.69 -13.81
C LYS A 503 -25.01 -26.69 -12.57
N PRO A 504 -25.70 -25.57 -12.29
CA PRO A 504 -26.74 -25.53 -11.27
C PRO A 504 -27.93 -26.45 -11.55
N LYS A 505 -28.40 -27.19 -10.52
CA LYS A 505 -29.57 -28.09 -10.60
C LYS A 505 -30.87 -27.44 -11.09
N GLN A 506 -30.97 -26.10 -11.14
CA GLN A 506 -32.16 -25.38 -11.62
C GLN A 506 -32.26 -25.21 -13.15
N GLN A 507 -31.26 -25.63 -13.93
CA GLN A 507 -31.28 -25.48 -15.41
C GLN A 507 -31.70 -26.75 -16.18
N GLU A 508 -32.02 -27.86 -15.51
CA GLU A 508 -32.39 -29.12 -16.22
C GLU A 508 -33.87 -29.19 -16.65
N SER A 509 -34.74 -28.27 -16.22
CA SER A 509 -36.16 -28.27 -16.58
C SER A 509 -36.51 -27.51 -17.87
N GLY A 510 -35.51 -26.97 -18.60
CA GLY A 510 -35.72 -26.14 -19.79
C GLY A 510 -35.44 -26.79 -21.16
N ASP A 511 -34.66 -27.88 -21.23
CA ASP A 511 -34.18 -28.45 -22.51
C ASP A 511 -34.94 -29.69 -22.99
N SER A 512 -36.14 -29.95 -22.45
CA SER A 512 -37.06 -31.01 -22.93
C SER A 512 -38.04 -30.51 -24.02
N ARG A 513 -37.60 -29.58 -24.89
CA ARG A 513 -38.39 -29.12 -26.06
C ARG A 513 -37.66 -29.06 -27.41
N PHE A 514 -36.49 -29.71 -27.54
CA PHE A 514 -35.88 -29.97 -28.85
C PHE A 514 -35.47 -31.44 -29.01
N SER A 515 -36.36 -32.37 -28.68
CA SER A 515 -36.31 -33.73 -29.21
C SER A 515 -37.25 -33.82 -30.42
N ASN A 516 -36.79 -33.33 -31.58
CA ASN A 516 -37.22 -33.74 -32.92
C ASN A 516 -36.53 -32.85 -33.97
N ALA A 517 -35.22 -33.07 -34.16
CA ALA A 517 -34.58 -32.84 -35.44
C ALA A 517 -33.73 -34.07 -35.71
N SER A 518 -34.10 -34.76 -36.78
CA SER A 518 -33.44 -35.93 -37.37
C SER A 518 -31.93 -35.91 -37.19
N ALA A 519 -31.40 -36.92 -36.51
CA ALA A 519 -29.99 -37.27 -36.56
C ALA A 519 -29.62 -37.59 -38.02
N SER A 520 -29.02 -36.61 -38.71
CA SER A 520 -28.29 -36.86 -39.95
C SER A 520 -27.02 -37.63 -39.59
N SER A 521 -26.88 -38.83 -40.11
CA SER A 521 -25.79 -39.78 -39.84
C SER A 521 -24.44 -39.41 -40.50
N ASP A 522 -24.09 -38.13 -40.58
CA ASP A 522 -22.95 -37.65 -41.40
C ASP A 522 -21.81 -36.99 -40.60
N LEU A 523 -21.64 -37.31 -39.31
CA LEU A 523 -20.52 -36.80 -38.49
C LEU A 523 -19.65 -37.90 -37.85
N LEU A 524 -19.61 -39.08 -38.45
CA LEU A 524 -18.59 -40.11 -38.14
C LEU A 524 -17.30 -39.79 -38.91
N GLY A 525 -16.61 -38.72 -38.48
CA GLY A 525 -15.33 -38.31 -39.05
C GLY A 525 -14.64 -37.24 -38.19
N SER A 526 -13.57 -37.64 -37.49
CA SER A 526 -12.53 -36.81 -36.84
C SER A 526 -12.87 -35.70 -35.83
N SER A 527 -14.13 -35.37 -35.52
CA SER A 527 -14.47 -34.15 -34.75
C SER A 527 -15.22 -34.36 -33.41
N LEU A 528 -15.30 -35.57 -32.85
CA LEU A 528 -16.13 -35.84 -31.67
C LEU A 528 -15.57 -35.29 -30.33
N PHE A 529 -14.31 -34.85 -30.30
CA PHE A 529 -13.64 -34.38 -29.07
C PHE A 529 -13.11 -32.94 -29.15
N SER A 530 -13.31 -32.25 -30.28
CA SER A 530 -13.07 -30.81 -30.41
C SER A 530 -14.25 -30.05 -29.80
N ASN A 531 -13.98 -29.04 -28.98
CA ASN A 531 -14.99 -28.17 -28.36
C ASN A 531 -15.84 -28.76 -27.22
N ILE A 532 -15.22 -29.45 -26.26
CA ILE A 532 -15.93 -29.90 -25.05
C ILE A 532 -16.13 -28.72 -24.08
N PRO A 533 -17.39 -28.35 -23.73
CA PRO A 533 -17.66 -27.28 -22.78
C PRO A 533 -17.17 -27.62 -21.37
N GLY A 534 -16.81 -26.60 -20.58
CA GLY A 534 -16.24 -26.77 -19.24
C GLY A 534 -17.07 -27.62 -18.30
N TYR A 535 -18.41 -27.57 -18.38
CA TYR A 535 -19.28 -28.38 -17.52
C TYR A 535 -19.34 -29.88 -17.89
N LYS A 536 -18.87 -30.25 -19.09
CA LYS A 536 -18.80 -31.64 -19.56
C LYS A 536 -17.39 -32.24 -19.45
N LEU A 537 -16.40 -31.51 -18.94
CA LEU A 537 -15.05 -32.02 -18.79
C LEU A 537 -14.96 -33.10 -17.71
N GLY A 538 -14.11 -34.09 -17.96
CA GLY A 538 -13.81 -35.13 -16.98
C GLY A 538 -13.08 -34.61 -15.74
N CYS A 539 -13.20 -35.34 -14.64
CA CYS A 539 -12.29 -35.16 -13.50
C CYS A 539 -11.11 -36.13 -13.61
N TYR A 540 -10.18 -36.06 -12.64
CA TYR A 540 -9.02 -36.96 -12.57
C TYR A 540 -9.39 -38.45 -12.64
N PHE A 541 -10.57 -38.84 -12.17
CA PHE A 541 -11.06 -40.23 -12.12
C PHE A 541 -11.90 -40.66 -13.33
N CYS A 542 -12.08 -39.82 -14.35
CA CYS A 542 -12.92 -40.17 -15.52
C CYS A 542 -12.22 -41.07 -16.54
N ASN A 543 -10.89 -41.03 -16.62
CA ASN A 543 -10.14 -41.70 -17.69
C ASN A 543 -9.55 -43.06 -17.26
N ASP A 544 -9.90 -43.55 -16.07
CA ASP A 544 -9.46 -44.85 -15.56
C ASP A 544 -10.69 -45.65 -15.13
N VAL A 545 -10.78 -46.91 -15.61
CA VAL A 545 -11.94 -47.80 -15.40
C VAL A 545 -11.93 -48.48 -14.03
N VAL A 546 -10.89 -48.26 -13.21
CA VAL A 546 -10.75 -48.87 -11.87
C VAL A 546 -11.00 -47.85 -10.76
N ALA A 547 -11.75 -48.25 -9.72
CA ALA A 547 -11.98 -47.43 -8.53
C ALA A 547 -10.70 -47.18 -7.72
N PRO A 548 -10.58 -46.04 -7.02
CA PRO A 548 -9.48 -45.83 -6.08
C PRO A 548 -9.56 -46.83 -4.92
N GLY A 549 -8.48 -47.58 -4.70
CA GLY A 549 -8.29 -48.56 -3.62
C GLY A 549 -6.84 -48.51 -3.11
N ASP A 550 -6.42 -49.39 -2.19
CA ASP A 550 -5.05 -49.37 -1.66
C ASP A 550 -4.00 -49.66 -2.76
N SER A 551 -3.44 -48.60 -3.35
CA SER A 551 -2.50 -48.66 -4.47
C SER A 551 -1.04 -48.53 -4.02
N THR A 552 -0.74 -48.67 -2.73
CA THR A 552 0.62 -48.46 -2.19
C THR A 552 1.66 -49.46 -2.72
N ARG A 553 1.27 -50.44 -3.54
CA ARG A 553 2.14 -51.53 -4.02
C ARG A 553 2.50 -51.55 -5.52
N ASP A 554 1.72 -51.00 -6.49
CA ASP A 554 1.93 -51.38 -7.93
C ASP A 554 1.69 -50.33 -9.08
N ARG A 555 2.00 -49.02 -8.96
CA ARG A 555 1.88 -48.06 -10.11
C ARG A 555 2.95 -46.94 -10.15
N THR A 556 3.34 -46.44 -11.32
CA THR A 556 4.44 -45.45 -11.47
C THR A 556 4.04 -43.96 -11.45
N LEU A 557 2.78 -43.62 -11.73
CA LEU A 557 2.23 -42.26 -11.64
C LEU A 557 1.45 -42.12 -10.32
N ASP A 558 1.64 -41.04 -9.57
CA ASP A 558 1.09 -40.85 -8.21
C ASP A 558 1.59 -41.89 -7.17
N GLN A 559 2.73 -42.57 -7.42
CA GLN A 559 3.48 -43.23 -6.34
C GLN A 559 4.30 -42.17 -5.61
N GLN A 560 4.12 -42.07 -4.28
CA GLN A 560 4.84 -41.22 -3.31
C GLN A 560 5.86 -40.26 -3.97
N CYS A 561 5.54 -38.96 -4.03
CA CYS A 561 6.28 -37.91 -4.76
C CYS A 561 7.79 -37.74 -4.44
N THR A 562 8.37 -38.62 -3.62
CA THR A 562 9.79 -38.70 -3.27
C THR A 562 10.67 -39.23 -4.40
N VAL A 563 10.13 -39.96 -5.37
CA VAL A 563 10.90 -40.51 -6.51
C VAL A 563 10.49 -39.84 -7.83
N SER A 564 10.59 -38.51 -7.88
CA SER A 564 10.35 -37.72 -9.11
C SER A 564 11.58 -36.88 -9.47
N ARG A 565 11.82 -36.64 -10.76
CA ARG A 565 12.87 -35.72 -11.21
C ARG A 565 12.62 -34.32 -10.62
N PRO A 566 13.59 -33.67 -9.95
CA PRO A 566 13.35 -32.44 -9.17
C PRO A 566 12.68 -31.29 -9.94
N GLY A 567 12.94 -31.15 -11.25
CA GLY A 567 12.35 -30.10 -12.07
C GLY A 567 10.83 -30.24 -12.32
N LEU A 568 10.26 -31.44 -12.18
CA LEU A 568 8.86 -31.70 -12.53
C LEU A 568 7.88 -30.90 -11.68
N ALA A 569 8.10 -30.84 -10.37
CA ALA A 569 7.17 -30.16 -9.47
C ALA A 569 7.13 -28.65 -9.72
N MET A 570 8.26 -28.05 -10.10
CA MET A 570 8.33 -26.63 -10.48
C MET A 570 7.56 -26.37 -11.77
N VAL A 571 7.76 -27.21 -12.79
CA VAL A 571 7.06 -27.08 -14.08
C VAL A 571 5.56 -27.31 -13.91
N ALA A 572 5.16 -28.40 -13.25
CA ALA A 572 3.75 -28.73 -13.01
C ALA A 572 3.08 -27.68 -12.11
N GLY A 573 3.77 -27.21 -11.06
CA GLY A 573 3.26 -26.17 -10.16
C GLY A 573 3.04 -24.84 -10.88
N ALA A 574 3.99 -24.43 -11.74
CA ALA A 574 3.81 -23.24 -12.57
C ALA A 574 2.62 -23.39 -13.53
N LEU A 575 2.57 -24.49 -14.29
CA LEU A 575 1.47 -24.75 -15.22
C LEU A 575 0.10 -24.84 -14.55
N ALA A 576 0.03 -25.34 -13.32
CA ALA A 576 -1.22 -25.37 -12.54
C ALA A 576 -1.72 -23.96 -12.22
N VAL A 577 -0.83 -23.04 -11.84
CA VAL A 577 -1.20 -21.65 -11.59
C VAL A 577 -1.51 -20.91 -12.88
N GLU A 578 -0.72 -21.07 -13.93
CA GLU A 578 -0.99 -20.44 -15.24
C GLU A 578 -2.33 -20.92 -15.82
N LEU A 579 -2.68 -22.20 -15.64
CA LEU A 579 -3.98 -22.72 -16.03
C LEU A 579 -5.11 -22.06 -15.21
N MET A 580 -4.94 -21.92 -13.90
CA MET A 580 -5.91 -21.20 -13.05
C MET A 580 -6.10 -19.77 -13.54
N VAL A 581 -5.00 -19.03 -13.75
CA VAL A 581 -5.05 -17.62 -14.18
C VAL A 581 -5.75 -17.52 -15.53
N SER A 582 -5.40 -18.37 -16.50
CA SER A 582 -6.04 -18.40 -17.83
C SER A 582 -7.55 -18.69 -17.73
N VAL A 583 -7.96 -19.62 -16.86
CA VAL A 583 -9.38 -19.88 -16.58
C VAL A 583 -10.07 -18.65 -16.00
N LEU A 584 -9.47 -17.94 -15.05
CA LEU A 584 -10.06 -16.73 -14.44
C LEU A 584 -10.16 -15.55 -15.42
N GLN A 585 -9.23 -15.47 -16.38
CA GLN A 585 -9.25 -14.44 -17.42
C GLN A 585 -10.28 -14.74 -18.52
N HIS A 586 -10.64 -16.01 -18.73
CA HIS A 586 -11.66 -16.37 -19.71
C HIS A 586 -13.03 -15.81 -19.31
N PRO A 587 -13.82 -15.23 -20.24
CA PRO A 587 -15.14 -14.68 -19.93
C PRO A 587 -16.10 -15.68 -19.27
N GLU A 588 -16.03 -16.95 -19.68
CA GLU A 588 -16.84 -18.05 -19.11
C GLU A 588 -16.24 -18.71 -17.86
N GLY A 589 -15.05 -18.28 -17.40
CA GLY A 589 -14.42 -18.84 -16.22
C GLY A 589 -14.23 -20.36 -16.31
N GLY A 590 -14.61 -21.09 -15.26
CA GLY A 590 -14.55 -22.55 -15.22
C GLY A 590 -15.44 -23.28 -16.23
N TYR A 591 -16.39 -22.59 -16.88
CA TYR A 591 -17.24 -23.15 -17.93
C TYR A 591 -16.61 -23.08 -19.33
N ALA A 592 -15.46 -22.39 -19.46
CA ALA A 592 -14.74 -22.26 -20.71
C ALA A 592 -14.57 -23.60 -21.44
N VAL A 593 -14.73 -23.57 -22.76
CA VAL A 593 -14.44 -24.70 -23.66
C VAL A 593 -12.95 -25.06 -23.55
N ALA A 594 -12.65 -26.36 -23.56
CA ALA A 594 -11.27 -26.82 -23.47
C ALA A 594 -10.53 -26.65 -24.80
N SER A 595 -9.41 -25.93 -24.76
CA SER A 595 -8.45 -25.90 -25.87
C SER A 595 -7.69 -27.22 -25.97
N SER A 596 -7.44 -27.65 -27.21
CA SER A 596 -6.69 -28.85 -27.58
C SER A 596 -5.34 -28.47 -28.23
N SER A 597 -4.51 -29.47 -28.54
CA SER A 597 -3.24 -29.24 -29.26
C SER A 597 -3.46 -28.67 -30.67
N ASP A 598 -4.61 -28.94 -31.29
CA ASP A 598 -4.94 -28.47 -32.63
C ASP A 598 -5.29 -26.98 -32.65
N ASP A 599 -5.67 -26.42 -31.48
CA ASP A 599 -6.02 -25.00 -31.33
C ASP A 599 -4.80 -24.07 -31.25
N ARG A 600 -3.57 -24.60 -31.30
CA ARG A 600 -2.33 -23.81 -31.22
C ARG A 600 -2.21 -22.74 -32.32
N MET A 601 -2.87 -22.94 -33.45
CA MET A 601 -2.84 -22.02 -34.59
C MET A 601 -4.04 -21.06 -34.64
N ASN A 602 -5.02 -21.24 -33.74
CA ASN A 602 -6.22 -20.40 -33.67
C ASN A 602 -5.95 -19.14 -32.82
N GLU A 603 -6.81 -18.12 -32.98
CA GLU A 603 -6.80 -16.97 -32.08
C GLU A 603 -7.08 -17.44 -30.65
N PRO A 604 -6.23 -17.09 -29.66
CA PRO A 604 -6.36 -17.63 -28.33
C PRO A 604 -7.64 -17.11 -27.65
N PRO A 605 -8.32 -17.95 -26.86
CA PRO A 605 -9.58 -17.58 -26.20
C PRO A 605 -9.39 -16.56 -25.06
N THR A 606 -8.15 -16.31 -24.64
CA THR A 606 -7.80 -15.33 -23.62
C THR A 606 -6.57 -14.54 -24.06
N SER A 607 -6.37 -13.37 -23.45
CA SER A 607 -5.17 -12.57 -23.64
C SER A 607 -3.89 -13.22 -23.09
N LEU A 608 -4.02 -14.34 -22.38
CA LEU A 608 -2.90 -15.15 -21.87
C LEU A 608 -2.69 -16.46 -22.67
N GLY A 609 -3.50 -16.71 -23.70
CA GLY A 609 -3.40 -17.91 -24.53
C GLY A 609 -4.55 -18.90 -24.32
N LEU A 610 -4.22 -20.19 -24.43
CA LEU A 610 -5.14 -21.32 -24.41
C LEU A 610 -5.67 -21.64 -23.01
N VAL A 611 -6.85 -22.27 -22.94
CA VAL A 611 -7.45 -22.77 -21.69
C VAL A 611 -7.67 -24.29 -21.79
N PRO A 612 -6.60 -25.10 -21.67
CA PRO A 612 -6.69 -26.54 -21.86
C PRO A 612 -7.49 -27.24 -20.77
N HIS A 613 -7.92 -28.47 -21.06
CA HIS A 613 -8.48 -29.37 -20.04
C HIS A 613 -7.37 -30.03 -19.22
N GLN A 614 -6.44 -30.71 -19.91
CA GLN A 614 -5.29 -31.38 -19.33
C GLN A 614 -4.02 -30.90 -20.03
N ILE A 615 -2.93 -30.85 -19.28
CA ILE A 615 -1.57 -30.65 -19.76
C ILE A 615 -0.77 -31.84 -19.25
N ARG A 616 -0.32 -32.70 -20.16
CA ARG A 616 0.55 -33.83 -19.82
C ARG A 616 1.93 -33.56 -20.37
N GLY A 617 2.92 -33.52 -19.48
CA GLY A 617 4.30 -33.25 -19.85
C GLY A 617 5.19 -34.46 -19.69
N PHE A 618 6.16 -34.58 -20.60
CA PHE A 618 7.15 -35.65 -20.65
C PHE A 618 8.55 -35.03 -20.65
N LEU A 619 9.22 -35.05 -19.50
CA LEU A 619 10.53 -34.40 -19.35
C LEU A 619 11.67 -35.17 -20.04
N SER A 620 11.46 -36.44 -20.38
CA SER A 620 12.36 -37.21 -21.24
C SER A 620 12.35 -36.72 -22.70
N ARG A 621 11.25 -36.10 -23.14
CA ARG A 621 11.07 -35.61 -24.52
C ARG A 621 10.98 -34.08 -24.62
N PHE A 622 10.91 -33.39 -23.48
CA PHE A 622 10.65 -31.94 -23.39
C PHE A 622 9.39 -31.52 -24.16
N ASP A 623 8.34 -32.33 -24.08
CA ASP A 623 7.09 -32.14 -24.82
C ASP A 623 5.87 -32.12 -23.91
N ASN A 624 4.83 -31.40 -24.34
CA ASN A 624 3.54 -31.27 -23.68
C ASN A 624 2.40 -31.56 -24.64
N VAL A 625 1.46 -32.42 -24.23
CA VAL A 625 0.24 -32.73 -24.96
C VAL A 625 -0.99 -32.24 -24.20
N LEU A 626 -2.03 -31.79 -24.95
CA LEU A 626 -3.24 -31.18 -24.40
C LEU A 626 -4.50 -32.05 -24.66
N PRO A 627 -4.62 -33.23 -24.03
CA PRO A 627 -5.77 -34.09 -24.25
C PRO A 627 -7.01 -33.53 -23.57
N VAL A 628 -8.15 -33.75 -24.22
CA VAL A 628 -9.48 -33.40 -23.69
C VAL A 628 -10.27 -34.68 -23.49
N SER A 629 -11.04 -34.77 -22.41
CA SER A 629 -11.87 -35.94 -22.15
C SER A 629 -13.21 -35.52 -21.54
N LEU A 630 -14.25 -36.25 -21.94
CA LEU A 630 -15.61 -36.06 -21.44
C LEU A 630 -15.76 -36.62 -20.02
N ALA A 631 -16.69 -36.05 -19.27
CA ALA A 631 -17.14 -36.62 -18.02
C ALA A 631 -17.75 -38.00 -18.26
N PHE A 632 -17.19 -39.00 -17.59
CA PHE A 632 -17.66 -40.37 -17.68
C PHE A 632 -18.88 -40.57 -16.77
N ASP A 633 -19.95 -41.13 -17.31
CA ASP A 633 -21.23 -41.36 -16.62
C ASP A 633 -21.11 -42.38 -15.48
N LYS A 634 -20.17 -43.32 -15.59
CA LYS A 634 -19.82 -44.28 -14.51
C LYS A 634 -18.58 -43.87 -13.70
N CYS A 635 -18.16 -42.61 -13.74
CA CYS A 635 -17.02 -42.14 -12.93
C CYS A 635 -17.27 -42.31 -11.42
N THR A 636 -16.30 -42.85 -10.70
CA THR A 636 -16.36 -43.06 -9.23
C THR A 636 -16.27 -41.81 -8.38
N ALA A 637 -16.06 -40.63 -8.99
CA ALA A 637 -15.99 -39.36 -8.28
C ALA A 637 -17.03 -38.32 -8.74
N CYS A 638 -17.22 -38.14 -10.06
CA CYS A 638 -18.04 -37.03 -10.59
C CYS A 638 -19.28 -37.45 -11.38
N SER A 639 -19.64 -38.74 -11.37
CA SER A 639 -20.91 -39.21 -11.94
C SER A 639 -22.10 -38.69 -11.14
N ALA A 640 -23.26 -38.57 -11.80
CA ALA A 640 -24.49 -38.17 -11.14
C ALA A 640 -24.83 -39.09 -9.96
N LYS A 641 -24.64 -40.41 -10.13
CA LYS A 641 -24.88 -41.41 -9.08
C LYS A 641 -24.09 -41.15 -7.81
N VAL A 642 -22.78 -40.84 -7.94
CA VAL A 642 -21.92 -40.57 -6.77
C VAL A 642 -22.29 -39.24 -6.13
N LEU A 643 -22.50 -38.19 -6.93
CA LEU A 643 -22.82 -36.86 -6.42
C LEU A 643 -24.19 -36.84 -5.72
N ASP A 644 -25.23 -37.45 -6.29
CA ASP A 644 -26.55 -37.52 -5.68
C ASP A 644 -26.55 -38.36 -4.39
N GLN A 645 -25.74 -39.42 -4.36
CA GLN A 645 -25.57 -40.26 -3.17
C GLN A 645 -24.87 -39.48 -2.04
N TYR A 646 -23.80 -38.75 -2.35
CA TYR A 646 -23.10 -37.90 -1.38
C TYR A 646 -24.00 -36.75 -0.89
N GLU A 647 -24.72 -36.08 -1.77
CA GLU A 647 -25.63 -34.98 -1.39
C GLU A 647 -26.81 -35.45 -0.53
N ARG A 648 -27.27 -36.70 -0.73
CA ARG A 648 -28.37 -37.27 0.06
C ARG A 648 -27.94 -37.81 1.42
N GLU A 649 -26.81 -38.53 1.49
CA GLU A 649 -26.40 -39.27 2.69
C GLU A 649 -25.21 -38.63 3.43
N GLY A 650 -24.53 -37.65 2.84
CA GLY A 650 -23.40 -36.93 3.42
C GLY A 650 -22.33 -37.87 3.97
N PHE A 651 -21.92 -37.63 5.22
CA PHE A 651 -20.88 -38.44 5.88
C PHE A 651 -21.24 -39.92 6.00
N HIS A 652 -22.52 -40.31 6.04
CA HIS A 652 -22.90 -41.73 6.09
C HIS A 652 -22.51 -42.48 4.82
N PHE A 653 -22.63 -41.84 3.65
CA PHE A 653 -22.13 -42.41 2.40
C PHE A 653 -20.60 -42.50 2.41
N LEU A 654 -19.93 -41.41 2.81
CA LEU A 654 -18.47 -41.37 2.88
C LEU A 654 -17.90 -42.44 3.82
N ALA A 655 -18.54 -42.64 4.97
CA ALA A 655 -18.21 -43.70 5.92
C ALA A 655 -18.25 -45.09 5.28
N LYS A 656 -19.26 -45.38 4.45
CA LYS A 656 -19.32 -46.65 3.72
C LYS A 656 -18.14 -46.77 2.76
N VAL A 657 -17.82 -45.71 2.02
CA VAL A 657 -16.71 -45.70 1.06
C VAL A 657 -15.35 -45.93 1.74
N PHE A 658 -15.10 -45.28 2.88
CA PHE A 658 -13.83 -45.45 3.58
C PHE A 658 -13.66 -46.86 4.16
N ASN A 659 -14.75 -47.45 4.66
CA ASN A 659 -14.72 -48.75 5.34
C ASN A 659 -14.94 -49.96 4.41
N SER A 660 -15.30 -49.75 3.14
CA SER A 660 -15.57 -50.82 2.19
C SER A 660 -14.36 -51.14 1.32
N SER A 661 -14.35 -52.33 0.71
CA SER A 661 -13.42 -52.68 -0.37
C SER A 661 -13.65 -51.80 -1.62
N HIS A 662 -12.66 -51.73 -2.50
CA HIS A 662 -12.68 -50.94 -3.74
C HIS A 662 -13.94 -51.16 -4.60
N SER A 663 -14.57 -52.34 -4.51
CA SER A 663 -15.78 -52.71 -5.25
C SER A 663 -17.01 -51.85 -4.97
N PHE A 664 -17.16 -51.25 -3.78
CA PHE A 664 -18.40 -50.51 -3.44
C PHE A 664 -18.69 -49.35 -4.40
N LEU A 665 -17.66 -48.57 -4.76
CA LEU A 665 -17.81 -47.48 -5.72
C LEU A 665 -18.02 -47.98 -7.15
N GLU A 666 -17.42 -49.13 -7.51
CA GLU A 666 -17.60 -49.76 -8.82
C GLU A 666 -19.03 -50.28 -8.99
N ASP A 667 -19.57 -50.92 -7.96
CA ASP A 667 -20.94 -51.44 -7.92
C ASP A 667 -21.95 -50.29 -8.02
N LEU A 668 -21.74 -49.23 -7.24
CA LEU A 668 -22.61 -48.04 -7.24
C LEU A 668 -22.66 -47.38 -8.64
N THR A 669 -21.52 -47.27 -9.30
CA THR A 669 -21.42 -46.61 -10.60
C THR A 669 -21.85 -47.51 -11.76
N GLY A 670 -21.82 -48.83 -11.57
CA GLY A 670 -22.05 -49.83 -12.62
C GLY A 670 -20.79 -50.13 -13.44
N LEU A 671 -19.61 -49.84 -12.89
CA LEU A 671 -18.31 -50.26 -13.42
C LEU A 671 -18.11 -51.76 -13.29
N THR A 672 -18.58 -52.37 -12.20
CA THR A 672 -18.51 -53.84 -12.02
C THR A 672 -19.19 -54.58 -13.17
N LEU A 673 -20.38 -54.11 -13.56
CA LEU A 673 -21.11 -54.66 -14.72
C LEU A 673 -20.34 -54.42 -16.03
N LEU A 674 -19.74 -53.23 -16.20
CA LEU A 674 -18.94 -52.93 -17.39
C LEU A 674 -17.71 -53.86 -17.51
N HIS A 675 -17.03 -54.14 -16.40
CA HIS A 675 -15.91 -55.09 -16.35
C HIS A 675 -16.36 -56.50 -16.72
N GLN A 676 -17.50 -56.95 -16.18
CA GLN A 676 -18.09 -58.26 -16.51
C GLN A 676 -18.48 -58.35 -17.99
N GLU A 677 -19.11 -57.31 -18.54
CA GLU A 677 -19.47 -57.24 -19.97
C GLU A 677 -18.25 -57.25 -20.88
N THR A 678 -17.18 -56.55 -20.50
CA THR A 678 -15.92 -56.52 -21.27
C THR A 678 -15.22 -57.88 -21.22
N GLN A 679 -15.13 -58.51 -20.05
CA GLN A 679 -14.56 -59.85 -19.91
C GLN A 679 -15.37 -60.91 -20.67
N ALA A 680 -16.71 -60.80 -20.65
CA ALA A 680 -17.59 -61.69 -21.40
C ALA A 680 -17.52 -61.48 -22.92
N ALA A 681 -17.09 -60.30 -23.39
CA ALA A 681 -16.88 -60.00 -24.81
C ALA A 681 -15.47 -60.41 -25.31
N GLU A 682 -14.52 -60.63 -24.40
CA GLU A 682 -13.18 -61.14 -24.71
C GLU A 682 -13.10 -62.68 -24.75
N VAL A 683 -14.13 -63.36 -24.24
CA VAL A 683 -14.36 -64.82 -24.35
C VAL A 683 -15.22 -65.12 -25.56
#